data_AF-A0A3C0GI59-F1
#
_entry.id   AF-A0A3C0GI59-F1
#
_cell.length_a   1.000
_cell.length_b   1.000
_cell.length_c   1.000
_cell.angle_alpha   90.00
_cell.angle_beta   90.00
_cell.angle_gamma   90.00
#
_symmetry.space_group_name_H-M   'P 1'
#
loop_
_entity.id
_entity.type
_entity.pdbx_description
1 polymer ?
#
loop_
_entity_poly.entity_id
_entity_poly.type
_entity_poly.pdbx_seq_one_letter_code
_entity_poly.pdbx_strand_id
1 'polypeptide(L)'
;MAEQQKTIQEENRENLGALGIGAGIITGIAAKTPIVRQAKKIYSGIKGLMKSGDEISDLPATKQNELTTTNAKIISEDETLTALQKRQKAAREEMDYDVNVVDDIKQRVADNPLSLGGRNAAADTDISVHGSALFDAIATFPNMGRKKGYQAPAQAWADYFKKGQVGKIGDIKLNVTRDELADTNIAYFDEKNNLIGGYLKLAQDEKVPVSAKTLLEMVSQSPAHNTAHIRLGYGVDLKPAAEDFFDEFDTAIAGVKKQVDDLANRNNIARQKDPNAALNITAEQLSEDLDDLVTYYYKSGTDFKARNFGASIEPSKTADSDFLSNLKGAMNDLAQSSENYDDLGIPFQSTLGPLFNKFDNFTEVLQKEIGYGKGTKHSQDEAYRLFGPETYHEDLIFFRNMDGGFEGQGIFGLDFKKPSPRHYSGVADNQLYHIRYGKRALEGSPNEKVYVLDELQADVQQATQRELRRGNPQEKESYVRFNPTNADYLRSLYKDRRVEKYYEMQDLIESQTNLAGRFDEATAKRYAELSKQFDEVSTLQKDPKTGVLTREELKNKYNASTVDFQPMLDTEKGWGAHGMKYLIKQAARNDVDYIAINPAEMVSFKKRGSDRKIGTLQYYGNARGKAGYRNYDIGGKQTNPNQTATLPKILQDLAKQYKSEAKTIRVAKSDPKKRFKVIEETEGFDAGEEFFNYSKTEHLAAFKTKLEPERFTTRKSGKIVEMDADDPELYYPVFGLKVTPEMKSKPFKLYKKTGGLVVDIFKW
;
A
#
# COMPACT_ATOMS: atom_id res chain seq x y z
N MET A 1 36.09 33.64 -41.75
CA MET A 1 34.71 33.33 -41.30
C MET A 1 34.77 32.56 -39.98
N ALA A 2 35.31 33.20 -38.96
CA ALA A 2 35.54 32.67 -37.62
C ALA A 2 35.32 33.77 -36.56
N GLU A 3 34.32 34.65 -36.78
CA GLU A 3 34.13 35.84 -35.93
C GLU A 3 32.66 36.31 -35.85
N GLN A 4 31.70 35.36 -35.89
CA GLN A 4 30.28 35.63 -35.66
C GLN A 4 29.57 34.58 -34.77
N GLN A 5 30.32 33.92 -33.88
CA GLN A 5 29.78 32.99 -32.88
C GLN A 5 30.14 33.34 -31.43
N LYS A 6 30.64 34.57 -31.17
CA LYS A 6 31.12 34.97 -29.84
C LYS A 6 30.31 36.07 -29.14
N THR A 7 29.12 36.43 -29.63
CA THR A 7 28.38 37.61 -29.11
C THR A 7 26.91 37.37 -28.74
N ILE A 8 26.54 36.12 -28.38
CA ILE A 8 25.23 35.83 -27.72
C ILE A 8 25.42 34.91 -26.47
N GLN A 9 26.67 34.60 -26.08
CA GLN A 9 26.97 33.76 -24.91
C GLN A 9 27.50 34.52 -23.69
N GLU A 10 27.63 35.85 -23.71
CA GLU A 10 28.16 36.63 -22.59
C GLU A 10 27.22 37.72 -22.04
N GLU A 11 25.98 37.88 -22.54
CA GLU A 11 25.04 38.91 -22.06
C GLU A 11 23.74 38.39 -21.41
N ASN A 12 23.58 37.08 -21.17
CA ASN A 12 22.44 36.53 -20.42
C ASN A 12 22.86 35.84 -19.10
N ARG A 13 24.03 36.20 -18.57
CA ARG A 13 24.55 35.68 -17.29
C ARG A 13 24.49 36.66 -16.11
N GLU A 14 23.97 37.87 -16.31
CA GLU A 14 23.71 38.82 -15.22
C GLU A 14 22.31 39.43 -15.41
N ASN A 15 21.44 39.18 -14.42
CA ASN A 15 20.02 39.59 -14.28
C ASN A 15 18.96 38.52 -14.56
N LEU A 16 18.86 37.54 -13.66
CA LEU A 16 17.59 37.01 -13.16
C LEU A 16 17.79 36.51 -11.73
N GLY A 17 18.11 37.46 -10.85
CA GLY A 17 17.89 37.32 -9.43
C GLY A 17 16.38 37.44 -9.14
N ALA A 18 15.92 36.65 -8.18
CA ALA A 18 14.70 36.84 -7.41
C ALA A 18 13.39 37.04 -8.20
N LEU A 19 12.76 35.92 -8.60
CA LEU A 19 11.31 35.80 -8.56
C LEU A 19 10.95 34.34 -8.29
N GLY A 20 10.68 34.05 -7.02
CA GLY A 20 10.03 32.82 -6.62
C GLY A 20 8.62 32.79 -7.16
N ILE A 21 8.33 31.84 -8.04
CA ILE A 21 6.97 31.37 -8.30
C ILE A 21 7.05 29.85 -8.37
N GLY A 22 6.40 29.20 -7.41
CA GLY A 22 6.13 27.78 -7.46
C GLY A 22 5.32 27.46 -8.70
N ALA A 23 5.94 26.75 -9.64
CA ALA A 23 5.26 26.00 -10.67
C ALA A 23 5.61 24.54 -10.43
N GLY A 24 4.64 23.78 -9.91
CA GLY A 24 4.72 22.34 -9.93
C GLY A 24 5.02 21.92 -11.36
N ILE A 25 6.11 21.18 -11.54
CA ILE A 25 6.44 20.57 -12.82
C ILE A 25 5.33 19.58 -13.11
N ILE A 26 4.42 20.04 -13.95
CA ILE A 26 3.29 19.31 -14.49
C ILE A 26 3.87 18.05 -15.16
N THR A 27 3.36 16.92 -14.69
CA THR A 27 3.47 15.58 -15.28
C THR A 27 3.43 15.64 -16.80
N GLY A 28 4.45 15.05 -17.43
CA GLY A 28 4.69 15.08 -18.87
C GLY A 28 3.43 14.95 -19.72
N ILE A 29 3.06 16.03 -20.38
CA ILE A 29 2.08 16.02 -21.45
C ILE A 29 2.80 15.86 -22.79
N ALA A 30 2.25 14.93 -23.57
CA ALA A 30 2.25 14.88 -25.02
C ALA A 30 3.62 14.94 -25.72
N ALA A 31 4.33 13.81 -25.71
CA ALA A 31 4.87 13.37 -26.99
C ALA A 31 3.67 13.10 -27.91
N LYS A 32 3.52 13.92 -28.95
CA LYS A 32 2.51 13.80 -30.03
C LYS A 32 2.35 12.32 -30.43
N THR A 33 1.33 11.64 -29.90
CA THR A 33 1.26 10.18 -29.93
C THR A 33 0.89 9.69 -31.34
N PRO A 34 1.75 8.89 -31.99
CA PRO A 34 1.43 8.20 -33.26
C PRO A 34 0.27 7.19 -33.13
N ILE A 35 -0.19 6.94 -31.90
CA ILE A 35 -1.25 5.99 -31.49
C ILE A 35 -2.55 6.21 -32.27
N VAL A 36 -2.97 7.47 -32.48
CA VAL A 36 -4.26 7.81 -33.12
C VAL A 36 -4.25 7.57 -34.63
N ARG A 37 -3.10 7.68 -35.31
CA ARG A 37 -3.02 7.54 -36.77
C ARG A 37 -2.97 6.09 -37.25
N GLN A 38 -2.62 5.13 -36.39
CA GLN A 38 -2.38 3.74 -36.81
C GLN A 38 -3.43 2.73 -36.33
N ALA A 39 -4.33 3.07 -35.40
CA ALA A 39 -5.55 2.30 -35.17
C ALA A 39 -6.36 2.12 -36.49
N LYS A 40 -6.36 3.15 -37.35
CA LYS A 40 -6.94 3.09 -38.70
C LYS A 40 -6.35 2.03 -39.65
N LYS A 41 -5.09 1.60 -39.47
CA LYS A 41 -4.40 0.65 -40.39
C LYS A 41 -4.65 -0.82 -40.06
N ILE A 42 -4.90 -1.16 -38.80
CA ILE A 42 -5.35 -2.51 -38.41
C ILE A 42 -6.83 -2.70 -38.76
N TYR A 43 -7.58 -1.60 -38.91
CA TYR A 43 -9.03 -1.59 -39.09
C TYR A 43 -9.54 -1.79 -40.51
N SER A 44 -8.70 -1.71 -41.55
CA SER A 44 -9.17 -1.80 -42.93
C SER A 44 -9.76 -3.17 -43.28
N GLY A 45 -9.40 -4.23 -42.54
CA GLY A 45 -10.01 -5.56 -42.65
C GLY A 45 -11.32 -5.74 -41.88
N ILE A 46 -11.61 -4.89 -40.89
CA ILE A 46 -12.78 -5.02 -39.99
C ILE A 46 -13.93 -4.07 -40.40
N LYS A 47 -13.66 -3.10 -41.26
CA LYS A 47 -14.61 -2.08 -41.74
C LYS A 47 -15.89 -2.65 -42.41
N GLY A 48 -15.86 -3.90 -42.87
CA GLY A 48 -17.02 -4.58 -43.46
C GLY A 48 -18.09 -5.01 -42.45
N LEU A 49 -17.72 -5.18 -41.16
CA LEU A 49 -18.62 -5.62 -40.09
C LEU A 49 -19.22 -4.45 -39.27
N MET A 50 -18.98 -3.20 -39.69
CA MET A 50 -19.21 -2.00 -38.87
C MET A 50 -20.03 -0.90 -39.51
N LYS A 51 -20.72 -1.20 -40.60
CA LYS A 51 -21.64 -0.24 -41.21
C LYS A 51 -23.02 -0.31 -40.57
N SER A 52 -23.60 0.85 -40.28
CA SER A 52 -25.04 1.00 -40.04
C SER A 52 -25.81 0.69 -41.32
N GLY A 53 -27.05 0.20 -41.18
CA GLY A 53 -27.86 -0.33 -42.29
C GLY A 53 -28.14 0.61 -43.46
N ASP A 54 -27.90 1.91 -43.32
CA ASP A 54 -28.29 2.92 -44.31
C ASP A 54 -27.28 3.14 -45.46
N GLU A 55 -26.12 2.47 -45.49
CA GLU A 55 -25.09 2.66 -46.54
C GLU A 55 -24.83 1.41 -47.42
N ILE A 56 -25.89 0.74 -47.90
CA ILE A 56 -25.81 -0.43 -48.80
C ILE A 56 -26.61 -0.22 -50.10
N SER A 57 -26.53 0.96 -50.73
CA SER A 57 -27.18 1.18 -52.04
C SER A 57 -26.24 1.16 -53.26
N ASP A 58 -24.91 1.18 -53.08
CA ASP A 58 -23.98 1.37 -54.21
C ASP A 58 -22.88 0.28 -54.31
N LEU A 59 -23.27 -0.94 -54.70
CA LEU A 59 -22.31 -1.95 -55.17
C LEU A 59 -22.75 -2.55 -56.52
N PRO A 60 -21.82 -2.75 -57.49
CA PRO A 60 -22.16 -3.17 -58.85
C PRO A 60 -22.62 -4.64 -58.93
N ALA A 61 -23.54 -4.90 -59.85
CA ALA A 61 -24.32 -6.13 -60.02
C ALA A 61 -23.50 -7.43 -60.19
N THR A 62 -22.20 -7.35 -60.48
CA THR A 62 -21.33 -8.52 -60.68
C THR A 62 -20.94 -9.25 -59.39
N LYS A 63 -21.23 -8.72 -58.19
CA LYS A 63 -21.07 -9.43 -56.91
C LYS A 63 -22.35 -10.07 -56.35
N GLN A 64 -23.50 -9.92 -57.02
CA GLN A 64 -24.75 -10.54 -56.57
C GLN A 64 -24.83 -12.04 -56.92
N ASN A 65 -24.08 -12.52 -57.92
CA ASN A 65 -24.19 -13.90 -58.42
C ASN A 65 -23.27 -14.92 -57.74
N GLU A 66 -22.36 -14.53 -56.84
CA GLU A 66 -21.54 -15.49 -56.06
C GLU A 66 -22.15 -15.87 -54.70
N LEU A 67 -23.32 -15.32 -54.35
CA LEU A 67 -24.06 -15.68 -53.12
C LEU A 67 -25.15 -16.73 -53.33
N THR A 68 -25.33 -17.23 -54.56
CA THR A 68 -26.39 -18.18 -54.90
C THR A 68 -25.81 -19.47 -55.44
N THR A 69 -25.23 -20.29 -54.57
CA THR A 69 -25.36 -21.78 -54.61
C THR A 69 -24.58 -22.41 -53.47
N THR A 70 -25.23 -22.51 -52.31
CA THR A 70 -24.92 -23.56 -51.34
C THR A 70 -26.26 -24.22 -51.03
N ASN A 71 -26.35 -25.52 -51.31
CA ASN A 71 -27.56 -26.33 -51.12
C ASN A 71 -28.06 -26.20 -49.67
N ALA A 72 -29.09 -25.37 -49.48
CA ALA A 72 -29.86 -25.31 -48.26
C ALA A 72 -30.62 -26.63 -48.12
N LYS A 73 -30.19 -27.47 -47.18
CA LYS A 73 -31.05 -28.51 -46.62
C LYS A 73 -32.21 -27.76 -45.96
N ILE A 74 -33.43 -27.94 -46.45
CA ILE A 74 -34.64 -27.39 -45.83
C ILE A 74 -34.76 -28.08 -44.46
N ILE A 75 -34.22 -27.42 -43.44
CA ILE A 75 -34.49 -27.70 -42.04
C ILE A 75 -35.84 -27.04 -41.76
N SER A 76 -36.79 -27.77 -41.18
CA SER A 76 -38.14 -27.26 -40.93
C SER A 76 -38.10 -25.99 -40.06
N GLU A 77 -39.02 -25.05 -40.32
CA GLU A 77 -39.12 -23.77 -39.60
C GLU A 77 -39.14 -23.97 -38.07
N ASP A 78 -39.73 -25.07 -37.57
CA ASP A 78 -39.84 -25.39 -36.13
C ASP A 78 -38.51 -25.72 -35.42
N GLU A 79 -37.56 -26.39 -36.09
CA GLU A 79 -36.25 -26.72 -35.48
C GLU A 79 -35.35 -25.48 -35.36
N THR A 80 -35.47 -24.54 -36.30
CA THR A 80 -34.74 -23.26 -36.26
C THR A 80 -35.33 -22.28 -35.24
N LEU A 81 -36.65 -22.24 -35.09
CA LEU A 81 -37.34 -21.39 -34.12
C LEU A 81 -36.99 -21.76 -32.67
N THR A 82 -36.94 -23.06 -32.37
CA THR A 82 -36.63 -23.56 -31.03
C THR A 82 -35.18 -23.28 -30.62
N ALA A 83 -34.23 -23.42 -31.55
CA ALA A 83 -32.83 -23.07 -31.31
C ALA A 83 -32.63 -21.56 -31.16
N LEU A 84 -33.31 -20.75 -31.97
CA LEU A 84 -33.31 -19.29 -31.87
C LEU A 84 -33.90 -18.81 -30.54
N GLN A 85 -35.03 -19.38 -30.10
CA GLN A 85 -35.66 -19.07 -28.82
C GLN A 85 -34.79 -19.45 -27.62
N LYS A 86 -34.11 -20.61 -27.66
CA LYS A 86 -33.15 -21.00 -26.61
C LYS A 86 -31.96 -20.03 -26.55
N ARG A 87 -31.46 -19.56 -27.70
CA ARG A 87 -30.38 -18.55 -27.77
C ARG A 87 -30.84 -17.19 -27.26
N GLN A 88 -32.03 -16.74 -27.64
CA GLN A 88 -32.64 -15.52 -27.13
C GLN A 88 -32.78 -15.56 -25.60
N LYS A 89 -33.22 -16.70 -25.06
CA LYS A 89 -33.33 -16.92 -23.61
C LYS A 89 -31.97 -16.78 -22.92
N ALA A 90 -30.94 -17.45 -23.43
CA ALA A 90 -29.59 -17.39 -22.86
C ALA A 90 -29.00 -15.96 -22.93
N ALA A 91 -29.14 -15.27 -24.07
CA ALA A 91 -28.69 -13.89 -24.23
C ALA A 91 -29.44 -12.94 -23.28
N ARG A 92 -30.75 -13.14 -23.10
CA ARG A 92 -31.55 -12.38 -22.14
C ARG A 92 -31.10 -12.62 -20.71
N GLU A 93 -30.90 -13.88 -20.31
CA GLU A 93 -30.41 -14.22 -18.96
C GLU A 93 -29.05 -13.57 -18.67
N GLU A 94 -28.13 -13.58 -19.64
CA GLU A 94 -26.81 -12.92 -19.51
C GLU A 94 -26.96 -11.39 -19.36
N MET A 95 -27.80 -10.75 -20.17
CA MET A 95 -27.99 -9.28 -20.11
C MET A 95 -28.76 -8.84 -18.85
N ASP A 96 -29.76 -9.63 -18.43
CA ASP A 96 -30.50 -9.38 -17.18
C ASP A 96 -29.57 -9.54 -15.96
N TYR A 97 -28.65 -10.51 -15.97
CA TYR A 97 -27.61 -10.63 -14.96
C TYR A 97 -26.72 -9.38 -14.90
N ASP A 98 -26.22 -8.92 -16.06
CA ASP A 98 -25.36 -7.74 -16.16
C ASP A 98 -26.04 -6.47 -15.62
N VAL A 99 -27.30 -6.28 -15.97
CA VAL A 99 -28.13 -5.19 -15.47
C VAL A 99 -28.34 -5.28 -13.96
N ASN A 100 -28.71 -6.45 -13.46
CA ASN A 100 -28.96 -6.65 -12.02
C ASN A 100 -27.70 -6.43 -11.19
N VAL A 101 -26.52 -6.80 -11.70
CA VAL A 101 -25.22 -6.49 -11.07
C VAL A 101 -25.02 -4.98 -10.96
N VAL A 102 -25.31 -4.22 -12.03
CA VAL A 102 -25.19 -2.76 -12.00
C VAL A 102 -26.21 -2.15 -11.03
N ASP A 103 -27.44 -2.66 -10.98
CA ASP A 103 -28.46 -2.19 -10.03
C ASP A 103 -28.06 -2.41 -8.58
N ASP A 104 -27.57 -3.60 -8.27
CA ASP A 104 -27.04 -3.95 -6.96
C ASP A 104 -25.85 -3.05 -6.59
N ILE A 105 -24.92 -2.79 -7.52
CA ILE A 105 -23.82 -1.85 -7.29
C ILE A 105 -24.34 -0.43 -7.03
N LYS A 106 -25.34 0.03 -7.79
CA LYS A 106 -25.94 1.36 -7.60
C LYS A 106 -26.58 1.49 -6.24
N GLN A 107 -27.28 0.46 -5.77
CA GLN A 107 -27.86 0.42 -4.44
C GLN A 107 -26.77 0.44 -3.37
N ARG A 108 -25.74 -0.42 -3.48
CA ARG A 108 -24.60 -0.42 -2.56
C ARG A 108 -23.86 0.90 -2.50
N VAL A 109 -23.68 1.56 -3.64
CA VAL A 109 -23.03 2.88 -3.74
C VAL A 109 -23.91 3.99 -3.16
N ALA A 110 -25.23 3.87 -3.25
CA ALA A 110 -26.15 4.79 -2.58
C ALA A 110 -26.10 4.63 -1.05
N ASP A 111 -26.04 3.39 -0.57
CA ASP A 111 -26.01 3.07 0.87
C ASP A 111 -24.63 3.33 1.49
N ASN A 112 -23.56 2.97 0.77
CA ASN A 112 -22.17 3.02 1.22
C ASN A 112 -21.22 3.46 0.09
N PRO A 113 -21.24 4.76 -0.27
CA PRO A 113 -20.36 5.30 -1.29
C PRO A 113 -18.87 5.14 -0.91
N LEU A 114 -18.05 4.82 -1.91
CA LEU A 114 -16.60 4.62 -1.95
C LEU A 114 -16.13 3.21 -1.62
N SER A 115 -16.47 2.26 -2.49
CA SER A 115 -15.83 0.96 -2.41
C SER A 115 -15.93 0.19 -3.72
N LEU A 116 -14.95 -0.68 -3.93
CA LEU A 116 -15.20 -1.98 -4.53
C LEU A 116 -16.11 -2.83 -3.61
N GLY A 117 -17.29 -2.29 -3.28
CA GLY A 117 -18.43 -2.99 -2.72
C GLY A 117 -18.47 -3.27 -1.21
N GLY A 118 -18.18 -2.31 -0.32
CA GLY A 118 -18.46 -2.41 1.12
C GLY A 118 -17.98 -3.72 1.73
N ARG A 119 -16.93 -4.33 1.16
CA ARG A 119 -16.56 -5.69 1.49
C ARG A 119 -15.83 -5.70 2.82
N ASN A 120 -16.62 -6.12 3.80
CA ASN A 120 -16.34 -6.83 5.04
C ASN A 120 -15.55 -6.11 6.14
N ALA A 121 -16.33 -5.63 7.11
CA ALA A 121 -16.02 -5.57 8.53
C ALA A 121 -15.88 -6.98 9.19
N ALA A 122 -15.53 -8.03 8.44
CA ALA A 122 -15.38 -9.40 8.96
C ALA A 122 -14.19 -10.13 8.32
N ALA A 123 -13.25 -10.54 9.19
CA ALA A 123 -12.15 -11.49 9.00
C ALA A 123 -11.05 -11.15 7.97
N ASP A 124 -10.00 -10.47 8.49
CA ASP A 124 -8.56 -10.71 8.24
C ASP A 124 -7.99 -10.70 6.81
N THR A 125 -8.76 -10.30 5.79
CA THR A 125 -8.22 -10.04 4.44
C THR A 125 -8.58 -8.63 4.00
N ASP A 126 -7.70 -7.70 4.36
CA ASP A 126 -7.80 -6.27 4.13
C ASP A 126 -7.36 -5.90 2.70
N ILE A 127 -8.25 -6.13 1.71
CA ILE A 127 -7.89 -6.02 0.28
C ILE A 127 -8.14 -4.60 -0.29
N SER A 128 -8.81 -3.68 0.41
CA SER A 128 -8.90 -2.28 -0.05
C SER A 128 -8.99 -1.28 1.10
N VAL A 129 -7.84 -0.84 1.59
CA VAL A 129 -7.72 0.24 2.60
C VAL A 129 -8.22 1.60 2.06
N HIS A 130 -8.44 1.71 0.75
CA HIS A 130 -8.76 2.95 0.03
C HIS A 130 -9.87 2.73 -1.03
N GLY A 131 -10.80 3.69 -1.15
CA GLY A 131 -11.90 3.66 -2.12
C GLY A 131 -11.65 4.56 -3.33
N SER A 132 -12.25 4.20 -4.48
CA SER A 132 -12.22 5.00 -5.71
C SER A 132 -13.48 5.83 -5.87
N ALA A 133 -13.27 7.13 -6.13
CA ALA A 133 -14.37 8.03 -6.47
C ALA A 133 -14.84 7.80 -7.91
N LEU A 134 -13.99 7.25 -8.77
CA LEU A 134 -14.34 6.86 -10.14
C LEU A 134 -15.37 5.72 -10.16
N PHE A 135 -15.21 4.70 -9.29
CA PHE A 135 -16.19 3.61 -9.19
C PHE A 135 -17.60 4.13 -8.89
N ASP A 136 -17.72 4.94 -7.84
CA ASP A 136 -18.99 5.57 -7.46
C ASP A 136 -19.54 6.49 -8.56
N ALA A 137 -18.66 7.28 -9.19
CA ALA A 137 -19.02 8.19 -10.26
C ALA A 137 -19.62 7.45 -11.45
N ILE A 138 -19.06 6.29 -11.80
CA ILE A 138 -19.59 5.43 -12.86
C ILE A 138 -20.94 4.86 -12.44
N ALA A 139 -21.05 4.30 -11.24
CA ALA A 139 -22.29 3.74 -10.74
C ALA A 139 -23.43 4.78 -10.73
N THR A 140 -23.13 6.02 -10.36
CA THR A 140 -24.11 7.12 -10.24
C THR A 140 -24.23 8.01 -11.47
N PHE A 141 -23.62 7.64 -12.60
CA PHE A 141 -23.61 8.50 -13.78
C PHE A 141 -25.03 8.85 -14.27
N PRO A 142 -25.38 10.15 -14.38
CA PRO A 142 -26.67 10.58 -14.88
C PRO A 142 -26.79 10.23 -16.36
N ASN A 143 -27.99 9.88 -16.81
CA ASN A 143 -28.34 9.54 -18.21
C ASN A 143 -28.05 8.10 -18.66
N MET A 144 -28.04 7.13 -17.75
CA MET A 144 -28.08 5.71 -18.11
C MET A 144 -29.39 5.06 -17.72
N GLY A 145 -30.02 4.37 -18.68
CA GLY A 145 -31.27 3.65 -18.47
C GLY A 145 -31.06 2.14 -18.43
N ARG A 146 -31.80 1.48 -17.53
CA ARG A 146 -31.90 0.01 -17.47
C ARG A 146 -32.28 -0.60 -18.82
N LYS A 147 -33.16 0.07 -19.57
CA LYS A 147 -33.63 -0.34 -20.91
C LYS A 147 -32.56 -0.31 -22.01
N LYS A 148 -31.35 0.13 -21.71
CA LYS A 148 -30.20 0.12 -22.64
C LYS A 148 -28.97 -0.51 -22.00
N GLY A 149 -29.14 -1.41 -21.03
CA GLY A 149 -28.03 -2.09 -20.37
C GLY A 149 -27.07 -1.14 -19.65
N TYR A 150 -27.58 0.00 -19.17
CA TYR A 150 -26.77 1.08 -18.62
C TYR A 150 -25.68 1.60 -19.58
N GLN A 151 -25.98 1.65 -20.88
CA GLN A 151 -25.10 2.25 -21.88
C GLN A 151 -25.35 3.75 -22.08
N ALA A 152 -24.28 4.47 -22.39
CA ALA A 152 -24.32 5.86 -22.84
C ALA A 152 -23.25 6.14 -23.89
N PRO A 153 -23.42 7.18 -24.74
CA PRO A 153 -22.38 7.56 -25.72
C PRO A 153 -21.03 7.81 -25.03
N ALA A 154 -19.94 7.33 -25.63
CA ALA A 154 -18.58 7.52 -25.09
C ALA A 154 -18.24 9.00 -24.84
N GLN A 155 -18.75 9.91 -25.69
CA GLN A 155 -18.60 11.35 -25.50
C GLN A 155 -19.30 11.87 -24.23
N ALA A 156 -20.46 11.31 -23.87
CA ALA A 156 -21.18 11.70 -22.65
C ALA A 156 -20.41 11.30 -21.39
N TRP A 157 -19.80 10.11 -21.39
CA TRP A 157 -18.86 9.68 -20.35
C TRP A 157 -17.65 10.61 -20.26
N ALA A 158 -17.03 10.92 -21.40
CA ALA A 158 -15.87 11.81 -21.42
C ALA A 158 -16.21 13.21 -20.88
N ASP A 159 -17.34 13.79 -21.28
CA ASP A 159 -17.79 15.10 -20.81
C ASP A 159 -18.19 15.10 -19.33
N TYR A 160 -18.66 13.98 -18.82
CA TYR A 160 -18.88 13.79 -17.38
C TYR A 160 -17.56 13.87 -16.61
N PHE A 161 -16.56 13.09 -17.03
CA PHE A 161 -15.26 13.05 -16.35
C PHE A 161 -14.45 14.35 -16.50
N LYS A 162 -14.60 15.08 -17.62
CA LYS A 162 -13.98 16.39 -17.83
C LYS A 162 -14.32 17.42 -16.75
N LYS A 163 -15.46 17.28 -16.07
CA LYS A 163 -15.89 18.18 -14.99
C LYS A 163 -15.00 18.05 -13.75
N GLY A 164 -14.30 16.91 -13.58
CA GLY A 164 -13.50 16.59 -12.40
C GLY A 164 -14.36 16.30 -11.18
N GLN A 165 -15.12 17.28 -10.69
CA GLN A 165 -16.20 17.05 -9.73
C GLN A 165 -17.46 16.65 -10.50
N VAL A 166 -17.78 15.36 -10.45
CA VAL A 166 -18.80 14.76 -11.31
C VAL A 166 -20.15 14.60 -10.63
N GLY A 167 -20.20 14.70 -9.30
CA GLY A 167 -21.45 14.65 -8.55
C GLY A 167 -21.26 14.69 -7.03
N LYS A 168 -22.33 14.36 -6.30
CA LYS A 168 -22.31 14.07 -4.87
C LYS A 168 -23.26 12.93 -4.51
N ILE A 169 -22.88 12.12 -3.53
CA ILE A 169 -23.76 11.12 -2.88
C ILE A 169 -23.90 11.57 -1.43
N GLY A 170 -25.09 12.01 -1.03
CA GLY A 170 -25.26 12.79 0.20
C GLY A 170 -24.35 14.04 0.17
N ASP A 171 -23.48 14.18 1.17
CA ASP A 171 -22.48 15.25 1.26
C ASP A 171 -21.11 14.90 0.65
N ILE A 172 -20.98 13.71 0.07
CA ILE A 172 -19.72 13.20 -0.44
C ILE A 172 -19.52 13.66 -1.87
N LYS A 173 -18.58 14.59 -2.07
CA LYS A 173 -18.21 15.07 -3.41
C LYS A 173 -17.47 13.98 -4.21
N LEU A 174 -18.05 13.52 -5.31
CA LEU A 174 -17.41 12.62 -6.26
C LEU A 174 -16.44 13.42 -7.12
N ASN A 175 -15.15 13.20 -6.90
CA ASN A 175 -14.10 13.90 -7.63
C ASN A 175 -13.19 12.87 -8.25
N VAL A 176 -13.25 12.80 -9.58
CA VAL A 176 -12.44 11.89 -10.39
C VAL A 176 -11.24 12.67 -10.91
N THR A 177 -10.04 12.14 -10.71
CA THR A 177 -8.83 12.77 -11.23
C THR A 177 -8.46 12.20 -12.59
N ARG A 178 -7.70 12.98 -13.38
CA ARG A 178 -7.15 12.50 -14.66
C ARG A 178 -6.22 11.32 -14.45
N ASP A 179 -5.46 11.32 -13.35
CA ASP A 179 -4.55 10.22 -13.00
C ASP A 179 -5.32 8.93 -12.71
N GLU A 180 -6.46 9.00 -12.02
CA GLU A 180 -7.33 7.84 -11.76
C GLU A 180 -7.91 7.25 -13.06
N LEU A 181 -8.31 8.11 -14.01
CA LEU A 181 -8.79 7.67 -15.33
C LEU A 181 -7.68 7.09 -16.22
N ALA A 182 -6.47 7.62 -16.10
CA ALA A 182 -5.31 7.13 -16.83
C ALA A 182 -4.82 5.79 -16.26
N ASP A 183 -4.79 5.64 -14.93
CA ASP A 183 -4.34 4.44 -14.24
C ASP A 183 -5.34 3.27 -14.34
N THR A 184 -6.56 3.55 -14.78
CA THR A 184 -7.60 2.56 -15.14
C THR A 184 -7.69 2.30 -16.64
N ASN A 185 -6.94 3.04 -17.47
CA ASN A 185 -7.01 2.97 -18.93
C ASN A 185 -8.38 3.38 -19.53
N ILE A 186 -9.24 4.02 -18.74
CA ILE A 186 -10.57 4.46 -19.17
C ILE A 186 -10.45 5.66 -20.13
N ALA A 187 -9.68 6.69 -19.76
CA ALA A 187 -9.57 7.90 -20.56
C ALA A 187 -8.24 8.66 -20.33
N TYR A 188 -7.70 9.24 -21.40
CA TYR A 188 -6.60 10.20 -21.34
C TYR A 188 -7.04 11.55 -21.89
N PHE A 189 -6.71 12.61 -21.16
CA PHE A 189 -7.00 13.99 -21.54
C PHE A 189 -5.72 14.79 -21.75
N ASP A 190 -5.69 15.65 -22.77
CA ASP A 190 -4.61 16.62 -22.97
C ASP A 190 -4.71 17.82 -22.01
N GLU A 191 -3.78 18.77 -22.09
CA GLU A 191 -3.80 19.99 -21.26
C GLU A 191 -5.09 20.80 -21.48
N LYS A 192 -5.60 20.78 -22.70
CA LYS A 192 -6.80 21.47 -23.15
C LYS A 192 -8.09 20.72 -22.79
N ASN A 193 -8.00 19.64 -22.03
CA ASN A 193 -9.12 18.80 -21.58
C ASN A 193 -9.83 18.05 -22.72
N ASN A 194 -9.17 17.82 -23.86
CA ASN A 194 -9.68 16.99 -24.94
C ASN A 194 -9.39 15.52 -24.70
N LEU A 195 -10.32 14.64 -25.06
CA LEU A 195 -10.13 13.20 -25.02
C LEU A 195 -9.17 12.79 -26.14
N ILE A 196 -8.00 12.25 -25.77
CA ILE A 196 -6.93 11.91 -26.73
C ILE A 196 -6.59 10.41 -26.75
N GLY A 197 -7.14 9.62 -25.82
CA GLY A 197 -6.92 8.17 -25.81
C GLY A 197 -7.67 7.46 -24.67
N GLY A 198 -7.36 6.17 -24.48
CA GLY A 198 -8.04 5.27 -23.54
C GLY A 198 -9.26 4.60 -24.18
N TYR A 199 -9.93 3.75 -23.41
CA TYR A 199 -11.11 3.02 -23.89
C TYR A 199 -12.22 3.94 -24.43
N LEU A 200 -12.51 5.05 -23.74
CA LEU A 200 -13.55 5.99 -24.20
C LEU A 200 -13.23 6.61 -25.55
N LYS A 201 -11.95 6.84 -25.88
CA LYS A 201 -11.57 7.40 -27.18
C LYS A 201 -11.80 6.38 -28.29
N LEU A 202 -11.47 5.12 -28.05
CA LEU A 202 -11.73 4.03 -28.98
C LEU A 202 -13.24 3.89 -29.22
N ALA A 203 -14.03 3.81 -28.16
CA ALA A 203 -15.48 3.70 -28.26
C ALA A 203 -16.11 4.91 -28.99
N GLN A 204 -15.57 6.12 -28.78
CA GLN A 204 -15.98 7.31 -29.52
C GLN A 204 -15.69 7.18 -31.03
N ASP A 205 -14.47 6.78 -31.39
CA ASP A 205 -14.06 6.67 -32.80
C ASP A 205 -14.89 5.64 -33.55
N GLU A 206 -15.25 4.55 -32.86
CA GLU A 206 -16.03 3.45 -33.43
C GLU A 206 -17.54 3.59 -33.22
N LYS A 207 -18.00 4.71 -32.64
CA LYS A 207 -19.41 4.97 -32.35
C LYS A 207 -20.06 3.80 -31.58
N VAL A 208 -19.37 3.27 -30.58
CA VAL A 208 -19.88 2.24 -29.66
C VAL A 208 -20.36 2.92 -28.39
N PRO A 209 -21.62 2.72 -27.96
CA PRO A 209 -22.06 3.20 -26.65
C PRO A 209 -21.42 2.33 -25.55
N VAL A 210 -21.03 2.96 -24.44
CA VAL A 210 -20.24 2.33 -23.38
C VAL A 210 -21.12 2.00 -22.18
N SER A 211 -21.05 0.77 -21.68
CA SER A 211 -21.81 0.33 -20.50
C SER A 211 -21.11 0.68 -19.19
N ALA A 212 -21.89 1.01 -18.15
CA ALA A 212 -21.38 1.18 -16.80
C ALA A 212 -20.63 -0.06 -16.30
N LYS A 213 -21.15 -1.26 -16.61
CA LYS A 213 -20.55 -2.53 -16.18
C LYS A 213 -19.11 -2.67 -16.69
N THR A 214 -18.87 -2.38 -17.97
CA THR A 214 -17.52 -2.41 -18.55
C THR A 214 -16.58 -1.43 -17.85
N LEU A 215 -17.02 -0.19 -17.59
CA LEU A 215 -16.21 0.78 -16.86
C LEU A 215 -15.94 0.36 -15.40
N LEU A 216 -16.93 -0.20 -14.70
CA LEU A 216 -16.78 -0.71 -13.33
C LEU A 216 -15.80 -1.89 -13.25
N GLU A 217 -15.85 -2.80 -14.23
CA GLU A 217 -14.87 -3.90 -14.36
C GLU A 217 -13.46 -3.35 -14.58
N MET A 218 -13.29 -2.35 -15.45
CA MET A 218 -11.99 -1.71 -15.67
C MET A 218 -11.43 -1.06 -14.40
N VAL A 219 -12.28 -0.40 -13.58
CA VAL A 219 -11.84 0.14 -12.29
C VAL A 219 -11.40 -0.98 -11.34
N SER A 220 -12.17 -2.06 -11.28
CA SER A 220 -11.90 -3.22 -10.41
C SER A 220 -10.61 -3.96 -10.77
N GLN A 221 -10.23 -3.94 -12.05
CA GLN A 221 -9.01 -4.57 -12.57
C GLN A 221 -7.77 -3.65 -12.46
N SER A 222 -7.93 -2.39 -12.05
CA SER A 222 -6.79 -1.48 -11.91
C SER A 222 -5.83 -1.95 -10.80
N PRO A 223 -4.51 -1.84 -10.99
CA PRO A 223 -3.54 -2.25 -9.97
C PRO A 223 -3.72 -1.52 -8.65
N ALA A 224 -4.06 -0.24 -8.70
CA ALA A 224 -4.22 0.58 -7.50
C ALA A 224 -5.39 0.11 -6.61
N HIS A 225 -6.34 -0.61 -7.20
CA HIS A 225 -7.44 -1.24 -6.48
C HIS A 225 -7.11 -2.61 -5.89
N ASN A 226 -6.07 -3.25 -6.42
CA ASN A 226 -5.59 -4.57 -6.01
C ASN A 226 -4.30 -4.45 -5.18
N THR A 227 -4.10 -3.31 -4.51
CA THR A 227 -3.00 -3.14 -3.55
C THR A 227 -3.27 -3.99 -2.32
N ALA A 228 -2.25 -4.72 -1.88
CA ALA A 228 -2.21 -5.42 -0.62
C ALA A 228 -1.04 -4.93 0.22
N HIS A 229 -0.99 -5.39 1.46
CA HIS A 229 0.14 -5.12 2.34
C HIS A 229 0.64 -6.38 3.02
N ILE A 230 1.94 -6.41 3.30
CA ILE A 230 2.58 -7.35 4.22
C ILE A 230 3.16 -6.51 5.35
N ARG A 231 2.81 -6.86 6.59
CA ARG A 231 3.43 -6.29 7.78
C ARG A 231 4.55 -7.21 8.28
N LEU A 232 5.72 -6.64 8.44
CA LEU A 232 6.82 -7.22 9.19
C LEU A 232 7.01 -6.44 10.49
N GLY A 233 7.55 -7.10 11.51
CA GLY A 233 7.48 -6.70 12.91
C GLY A 233 6.54 -7.60 13.68
N TYR A 234 6.96 -7.99 14.87
CA TYR A 234 6.16 -8.85 15.74
C TYR A 234 4.87 -8.15 16.19
N GLY A 235 3.82 -8.95 16.39
CA GLY A 235 2.53 -8.51 16.89
C GLY A 235 2.57 -7.91 18.30
N VAL A 236 1.46 -7.28 18.67
CA VAL A 236 1.31 -6.58 19.96
C VAL A 236 1.41 -7.50 21.18
N ASP A 237 1.16 -8.80 21.01
CA ASP A 237 1.11 -9.78 22.11
C ASP A 237 2.48 -10.36 22.47
N LEU A 238 3.44 -10.37 21.55
CA LEU A 238 4.74 -11.03 21.77
C LEU A 238 5.56 -10.32 22.86
N LYS A 239 5.61 -8.99 22.82
CA LYS A 239 6.40 -8.21 23.78
C LYS A 239 5.86 -8.33 25.21
N PRO A 240 4.55 -8.17 25.48
CA PRO A 240 3.97 -8.46 26.78
C PRO A 240 4.25 -9.90 27.25
N ALA A 241 4.06 -10.90 26.39
CA ALA A 241 4.33 -12.30 26.76
C ALA A 241 5.81 -12.53 27.12
N ALA A 242 6.73 -11.92 26.39
CA ALA A 242 8.15 -11.92 26.73
C ALA A 242 8.35 -11.24 28.10
N GLU A 243 7.96 -9.97 28.26
CA GLU A 243 8.14 -9.23 29.51
C GLU A 243 7.58 -9.99 30.72
N ASP A 244 6.40 -10.59 30.62
CA ASP A 244 5.77 -11.37 31.68
C ASP A 244 6.58 -12.61 32.05
N PHE A 245 7.05 -13.38 31.05
CA PHE A 245 7.91 -14.55 31.25
C PHE A 245 9.21 -14.16 31.95
N PHE A 246 9.86 -13.11 31.48
CA PHE A 246 11.15 -12.72 32.03
C PHE A 246 11.05 -12.07 33.41
N ASP A 247 10.02 -11.28 33.67
CA ASP A 247 9.77 -10.73 35.00
C ASP A 247 9.51 -11.87 36.00
N GLU A 248 8.82 -12.94 35.56
CA GLU A 248 8.68 -14.15 36.36
C GLU A 248 10.00 -14.90 36.50
N PHE A 249 10.80 -15.03 35.44
CA PHE A 249 12.10 -15.70 35.49
C PHE A 249 12.99 -15.05 36.54
N ASP A 250 13.11 -13.72 36.51
CA ASP A 250 13.87 -12.95 37.49
C ASP A 250 13.36 -13.18 38.92
N THR A 251 12.04 -13.15 39.10
CA THR A 251 11.39 -13.33 40.41
C THR A 251 11.57 -14.75 40.96
N ALA A 252 11.32 -15.75 40.12
CA ALA A 252 11.34 -17.16 40.46
C ALA A 252 12.77 -17.61 40.79
N ILE A 253 13.75 -17.24 39.97
CA ILE A 253 15.15 -17.57 40.21
C ILE A 253 15.68 -16.89 41.47
N ALA A 254 15.35 -15.60 41.71
CA ALA A 254 15.72 -14.93 42.95
C ALA A 254 15.10 -15.59 44.19
N GLY A 255 13.85 -16.06 44.07
CA GLY A 255 13.14 -16.80 45.11
C GLY A 255 13.81 -18.14 45.42
N VAL A 256 14.12 -18.94 44.39
CA VAL A 256 14.82 -20.22 44.55
C VAL A 256 16.20 -20.01 45.17
N LYS A 257 16.99 -19.07 44.63
CA LYS A 257 18.34 -18.77 45.15
C LYS A 257 18.32 -18.43 46.63
N LYS A 258 17.38 -17.57 47.06
CA LYS A 258 17.21 -17.24 48.48
C LYS A 258 16.92 -18.47 49.34
N GLN A 259 16.04 -19.37 48.89
CA GLN A 259 15.73 -20.59 49.64
C GLN A 259 16.92 -21.54 49.72
N VAL A 260 17.69 -21.66 48.64
CA VAL A 260 18.93 -22.44 48.59
C VAL A 260 19.98 -21.86 49.54
N ASP A 261 20.19 -20.54 49.54
CA ASP A 261 21.11 -19.86 50.45
C ASP A 261 20.68 -20.02 51.92
N ASP A 262 19.37 -19.91 52.22
CA ASP A 262 18.83 -20.14 53.56
C ASP A 262 19.02 -21.60 54.03
N LEU A 263 18.97 -22.57 53.12
CA LEU A 263 19.30 -23.97 53.38
C LEU A 263 20.80 -24.16 53.63
N ALA A 264 21.66 -23.61 52.78
CA ALA A 264 23.12 -23.67 52.93
C ALA A 264 23.58 -23.04 54.25
N ASN A 265 23.01 -21.89 54.63
CA ASN A 265 23.29 -21.23 55.91
C ASN A 265 22.84 -22.07 57.11
N ARG A 266 21.65 -22.67 57.06
CA ARG A 266 21.19 -23.62 58.10
C ARG A 266 22.14 -24.81 58.23
N ASN A 267 22.62 -25.34 57.11
CA ASN A 267 23.57 -26.45 57.09
C ASN A 267 24.93 -26.05 57.71
N ASN A 268 25.43 -24.87 57.38
CA ASN A 268 26.68 -24.34 57.95
C ASN A 268 26.57 -24.16 59.47
N ILE A 269 25.45 -23.65 59.98
CA ILE A 269 25.19 -23.54 61.43
C ILE A 269 25.12 -24.94 62.08
N ALA A 270 24.52 -25.93 61.42
CA ALA A 270 24.44 -27.29 61.92
C ALA A 270 25.83 -27.96 62.01
N ARG A 271 26.68 -27.82 60.98
CA ARG A 271 28.09 -28.29 60.97
C ARG A 271 28.94 -27.65 62.07
N GLN A 272 28.72 -26.37 62.38
CA GLN A 272 29.42 -25.71 63.49
C GLN A 272 29.04 -26.28 64.86
N LYS A 273 27.81 -26.80 65.00
CA LYS A 273 27.32 -27.41 66.25
C LYS A 273 27.68 -28.88 66.37
N ASP A 274 27.69 -29.62 65.26
CA ASP A 274 28.12 -31.01 65.18
C ASP A 274 28.92 -31.24 63.87
N PRO A 275 30.25 -31.40 63.97
CA PRO A 275 31.10 -31.64 62.79
C PRO A 275 30.77 -32.92 62.02
N ASN A 276 30.05 -33.88 62.63
CA ASN A 276 29.67 -35.15 62.02
C ASN A 276 28.20 -35.18 61.54
N ALA A 277 27.49 -34.04 61.60
CA ALA A 277 26.13 -33.96 61.07
C ALA A 277 26.12 -34.32 59.58
N ALA A 278 25.41 -35.38 59.22
CA ALA A 278 25.15 -35.74 57.83
C ALA A 278 24.27 -34.64 57.20
N LEU A 279 24.87 -33.83 56.33
CA LEU A 279 24.17 -32.75 55.63
C LEU A 279 24.34 -32.92 54.12
N ASN A 280 23.25 -32.68 53.41
CA ASN A 280 23.19 -32.80 51.95
C ASN A 280 24.10 -31.73 51.30
N ILE A 281 25.18 -32.18 50.65
CA ILE A 281 26.14 -31.38 49.85
C ILE A 281 25.50 -30.80 48.57
N THR A 282 24.21 -31.06 48.34
CA THR A 282 23.49 -30.70 47.12
C THR A 282 23.06 -29.23 47.06
N ALA A 283 22.89 -28.52 48.19
CA ALA A 283 22.47 -27.12 48.16
C ALA A 283 23.54 -26.18 47.54
N GLU A 284 24.81 -26.45 47.78
CA GLU A 284 25.93 -25.70 47.20
C GLU A 284 26.03 -25.94 45.69
N GLN A 285 25.88 -27.20 45.26
CA GLN A 285 25.85 -27.60 43.84
C GLN A 285 24.64 -27.02 43.11
N LEU A 286 23.46 -27.02 43.75
CA LEU A 286 22.24 -26.44 43.19
C LEU A 286 22.35 -24.91 43.03
N SER A 287 23.07 -24.25 43.94
CA SER A 287 23.36 -22.81 43.83
C SER A 287 24.29 -22.53 42.63
N GLU A 288 25.30 -23.38 42.42
CA GLU A 288 26.21 -23.31 41.26
C GLU A 288 25.47 -23.59 39.94
N ASP A 289 24.61 -24.61 39.89
CA ASP A 289 23.78 -24.93 38.73
C ASP A 289 22.81 -23.79 38.38
N LEU A 290 22.21 -23.15 39.39
CA LEU A 290 21.34 -21.97 39.20
C LEU A 290 22.14 -20.78 38.67
N ASP A 291 23.34 -20.55 39.19
CA ASP A 291 24.23 -19.48 38.73
C ASP A 291 24.73 -19.75 37.31
N ASP A 292 24.95 -21.00 36.92
CA ASP A 292 25.28 -21.40 35.56
C ASP A 292 24.11 -21.25 34.61
N LEU A 293 22.89 -21.63 35.01
CA LEU A 293 21.66 -21.40 34.24
C LEU A 293 21.44 -19.91 33.98
N VAL A 294 21.49 -19.11 35.05
CA VAL A 294 21.47 -17.63 35.03
C VAL A 294 22.56 -17.12 34.09
N THR A 295 23.80 -17.60 34.23
CA THR A 295 24.93 -17.14 33.45
C THR A 295 24.78 -17.49 31.97
N TYR A 296 24.35 -18.70 31.64
CA TYR A 296 24.07 -19.14 30.27
C TYR A 296 22.98 -18.27 29.63
N TYR A 297 21.90 -18.03 30.39
CA TYR A 297 20.80 -17.18 30.00
C TYR A 297 21.26 -15.74 29.69
N TYR A 298 22.03 -15.16 30.60
CA TYR A 298 22.47 -13.77 30.51
C TYR A 298 23.69 -13.58 29.60
N LYS A 299 24.53 -14.59 29.38
CA LYS A 299 25.63 -14.58 28.38
C LYS A 299 25.15 -14.82 26.95
N SER A 300 24.00 -15.46 26.77
CA SER A 300 23.34 -15.56 25.45
C SER A 300 22.55 -14.30 25.09
N GLY A 301 22.11 -13.51 26.09
CA GLY A 301 21.47 -12.17 25.92
C GLY A 301 20.10 -12.28 25.28
N THR A 302 19.53 -13.44 25.55
CA THR A 302 18.24 -13.97 25.20
C THR A 302 17.16 -13.08 25.83
N ASP A 303 17.38 -12.61 27.06
CA ASP A 303 16.54 -11.63 27.77
C ASP A 303 16.46 -10.30 27.04
N PHE A 304 17.61 -9.74 26.67
CA PHE A 304 17.67 -8.49 25.94
C PHE A 304 16.93 -8.61 24.60
N LYS A 305 17.21 -9.66 23.82
CA LYS A 305 16.61 -9.87 22.49
C LYS A 305 15.09 -9.97 22.60
N ALA A 306 14.60 -10.69 23.60
CA ALA A 306 13.18 -10.94 23.73
C ALA A 306 12.40 -9.80 24.37
N ARG A 307 12.93 -9.15 25.41
CA ARG A 307 12.30 -7.96 26.03
C ARG A 307 12.31 -6.74 25.09
N ASN A 308 13.15 -6.75 24.05
CA ASN A 308 13.19 -5.75 22.98
C ASN A 308 12.65 -6.29 21.65
N PHE A 309 11.85 -7.36 21.65
CA PHE A 309 11.14 -7.78 20.45
C PHE A 309 10.33 -6.60 19.89
N GLY A 310 10.62 -6.27 18.64
CA GLY A 310 10.03 -5.13 17.98
C GLY A 310 10.66 -3.77 18.31
N ALA A 311 11.60 -3.59 19.24
CA ALA A 311 12.24 -2.27 19.43
C ALA A 311 13.47 -2.05 18.51
N SER A 312 14.33 -3.07 18.35
CA SER A 312 15.53 -3.22 17.46
C SER A 312 16.58 -4.12 18.19
N ILE A 313 17.43 -4.99 17.64
CA ILE A 313 18.53 -4.82 16.65
C ILE A 313 18.82 -6.15 15.90
N GLU A 314 18.25 -7.30 16.24
CA GLU A 314 18.55 -8.60 15.58
C GLU A 314 17.38 -9.60 15.60
N PRO A 315 16.41 -9.53 14.68
CA PRO A 315 15.53 -10.66 14.41
C PRO A 315 15.88 -11.22 13.03
N SER A 316 16.89 -12.08 12.96
CA SER A 316 17.03 -12.97 11.81
C SER A 316 16.24 -14.24 12.12
N LYS A 317 15.51 -14.77 11.12
CA LYS A 317 14.70 -16.00 11.29
C LYS A 317 15.50 -17.16 11.89
N THR A 318 16.79 -17.26 11.57
CA THR A 318 17.69 -18.29 12.10
C THR A 318 18.06 -18.01 13.56
N ALA A 319 18.38 -16.76 13.89
CA ALA A 319 18.68 -16.38 15.27
C ALA A 319 17.47 -16.60 16.21
N ASP A 320 16.25 -16.38 15.73
CA ASP A 320 15.02 -16.58 16.52
C ASP A 320 14.74 -18.07 16.78
N SER A 321 14.99 -18.93 15.78
CA SER A 321 14.80 -20.38 15.92
C SER A 321 15.84 -20.99 16.86
N ASP A 322 17.11 -20.58 16.72
CA ASP A 322 18.20 -21.04 17.59
C ASP A 322 18.00 -20.54 19.03
N PHE A 323 17.55 -19.28 19.18
CA PHE A 323 17.14 -18.69 20.44
C PHE A 323 16.05 -19.54 21.12
N LEU A 324 14.98 -19.87 20.41
CA LEU A 324 13.89 -20.68 20.94
C LEU A 324 14.36 -22.07 21.36
N SER A 325 15.23 -22.69 20.56
CA SER A 325 15.77 -24.02 20.85
C SER A 325 16.61 -24.00 22.13
N ASN A 326 17.51 -23.03 22.27
CA ASN A 326 18.36 -22.89 23.46
C ASN A 326 17.52 -22.60 24.71
N LEU A 327 16.51 -21.74 24.59
CA LEU A 327 15.62 -21.41 25.69
C LEU A 327 14.78 -22.62 26.14
N LYS A 328 14.27 -23.42 25.19
CA LYS A 328 13.57 -24.68 25.50
C LYS A 328 14.49 -25.69 26.18
N GLY A 329 15.74 -25.81 25.73
CA GLY A 329 16.75 -26.66 26.37
C GLY A 329 16.93 -26.29 27.84
N ALA A 330 17.22 -25.01 28.13
CA ALA A 330 17.43 -24.53 29.50
C ALA A 330 16.20 -24.74 30.41
N MET A 331 14.99 -24.50 29.91
CA MET A 331 13.76 -24.73 30.68
C MET A 331 13.53 -26.24 30.94
N ASN A 332 13.89 -27.11 29.99
CA ASN A 332 13.81 -28.55 30.20
C ASN A 332 14.83 -29.04 31.23
N ASP A 333 16.05 -28.50 31.22
CA ASP A 333 17.08 -28.84 32.20
C ASP A 333 16.64 -28.41 33.62
N LEU A 334 16.06 -27.21 33.75
CA LEU A 334 15.45 -26.74 35.00
C LEU A 334 14.30 -27.66 35.45
N ALA A 335 13.45 -28.13 34.52
CA ALA A 335 12.38 -29.07 34.83
C ALA A 335 12.91 -30.44 35.30
N GLN A 336 13.99 -30.95 34.70
CA GLN A 336 14.61 -32.22 35.10
C GLN A 336 15.25 -32.13 36.49
N SER A 337 15.74 -30.95 36.87
CA SER A 337 16.27 -30.73 38.23
C SER A 337 15.18 -30.66 39.32
N SER A 338 13.89 -30.73 38.97
CA SER A 338 12.75 -30.63 39.90
C SER A 338 12.79 -31.61 41.07
N GLU A 339 13.16 -32.87 40.83
CA GLU A 339 13.25 -33.91 41.87
C GLU A 339 14.25 -33.52 42.96
N ASN A 340 15.35 -32.86 42.60
CA ASN A 340 16.37 -32.41 43.55
C ASN A 340 15.89 -31.25 44.44
N TYR A 341 14.96 -30.40 43.95
CA TYR A 341 14.40 -29.30 44.74
C TYR A 341 13.40 -29.80 45.78
N ASP A 342 12.51 -30.72 45.39
CA ASP A 342 11.52 -31.28 46.31
C ASP A 342 12.20 -32.09 47.44
N ASP A 343 13.28 -32.82 47.14
CA ASP A 343 14.12 -33.53 48.12
C ASP A 343 14.82 -32.57 49.12
N LEU A 344 15.02 -31.31 48.73
CA LEU A 344 15.56 -30.25 49.58
C LEU A 344 14.48 -29.48 50.36
N GLY A 345 13.21 -29.86 50.20
CA GLY A 345 12.08 -29.16 50.81
C GLY A 345 11.78 -27.80 50.17
N ILE A 346 12.26 -27.57 48.95
CA ILE A 346 11.92 -26.43 48.10
C ILE A 346 10.76 -26.88 47.20
N PRO A 347 9.52 -26.44 47.43
CA PRO A 347 8.38 -26.94 46.67
C PRO A 347 8.45 -26.44 45.23
N PHE A 348 8.90 -27.31 44.32
CA PHE A 348 9.20 -26.95 42.94
C PHE A 348 7.98 -26.38 42.23
N GLN A 349 6.84 -27.04 42.36
CA GLN A 349 5.64 -26.69 41.60
C GLN A 349 5.03 -25.34 42.00
N SER A 350 5.08 -24.98 43.28
CA SER A 350 4.60 -23.66 43.73
C SER A 350 5.60 -22.54 43.45
N THR A 351 6.89 -22.87 43.28
CA THR A 351 7.96 -21.87 43.09
C THR A 351 8.24 -21.59 41.62
N LEU A 352 8.23 -22.62 40.77
CA LEU A 352 8.56 -22.53 39.34
C LEU A 352 7.37 -22.81 38.41
N GLY A 353 6.26 -23.37 38.90
CA GLY A 353 5.07 -23.60 38.07
C GLY A 353 4.55 -22.36 37.32
N PRO A 354 4.46 -21.17 37.96
CA PRO A 354 4.11 -19.94 37.25
C PRO A 354 5.07 -19.57 36.11
N LEU A 355 6.37 -19.83 36.28
CA LEU A 355 7.39 -19.59 35.26
C LEU A 355 7.15 -20.46 34.02
N PHE A 356 6.89 -21.76 34.20
CA PHE A 356 6.62 -22.68 33.10
C PHE A 356 5.34 -22.30 32.34
N ASN A 357 4.27 -21.91 33.04
CA ASN A 357 3.04 -21.45 32.38
C ASN A 357 3.28 -20.21 31.50
N LYS A 358 4.08 -19.25 31.99
CA LYS A 358 4.41 -18.05 31.22
C LYS A 358 5.38 -18.36 30.06
N PHE A 359 6.27 -19.33 30.26
CA PHE A 359 7.16 -19.83 29.21
C PHE A 359 6.38 -20.46 28.05
N ASP A 360 5.41 -21.32 28.35
CA ASP A 360 4.55 -21.95 27.34
C ASP A 360 3.78 -20.90 26.54
N ASN A 361 3.16 -19.93 27.21
CA ASN A 361 2.47 -18.82 26.54
C ASN A 361 3.42 -17.99 25.65
N PHE A 362 4.59 -17.61 26.17
CA PHE A 362 5.59 -16.87 25.39
C PHE A 362 6.05 -17.64 24.15
N THR A 363 6.35 -18.93 24.28
CA THR A 363 6.81 -19.75 23.15
C THR A 363 5.71 -20.01 22.13
N GLU A 364 4.46 -20.20 22.55
CA GLU A 364 3.31 -20.34 21.64
C GLU A 364 3.14 -19.07 20.78
N VAL A 365 3.15 -17.89 21.42
CA VAL A 365 3.04 -16.61 20.72
C VAL A 365 4.22 -16.40 19.77
N LEU A 366 5.45 -16.70 20.21
CA LEU A 366 6.65 -16.54 19.37
C LEU A 366 6.65 -17.51 18.18
N GLN A 367 6.28 -18.78 18.38
CA GLN A 367 6.18 -19.77 17.30
C GLN A 367 5.15 -19.37 16.25
N LYS A 368 4.00 -18.85 16.68
CA LYS A 368 2.96 -18.32 15.79
C LYS A 368 3.51 -17.17 14.93
N GLU A 369 4.21 -16.22 15.55
CA GLU A 369 4.78 -15.07 14.84
C GLU A 369 5.92 -15.46 13.87
N ILE A 370 6.77 -16.43 14.25
CA ILE A 370 7.81 -17.01 13.38
C ILE A 370 7.17 -17.74 12.19
N GLY A 371 6.14 -18.55 12.44
CA GLY A 371 5.41 -19.30 11.42
C GLY A 371 4.78 -18.41 10.34
N TYR A 372 4.32 -17.21 10.72
CA TYR A 372 3.84 -16.20 9.77
C TYR A 372 4.95 -15.45 9.03
N GLY A 373 6.23 -15.68 9.38
CA GLY A 373 7.36 -15.04 8.73
C GLY A 373 7.46 -13.53 8.97
N LYS A 374 6.92 -13.04 10.09
CA LYS A 374 6.80 -11.61 10.42
C LYS A 374 8.10 -10.92 10.86
N GLY A 375 9.25 -11.58 10.81
CA GLY A 375 10.53 -10.94 11.15
C GLY A 375 10.84 -9.74 10.26
N THR A 376 11.28 -8.63 10.84
CA THR A 376 11.72 -7.43 10.10
C THR A 376 12.97 -7.73 9.27
N LYS A 377 13.12 -7.09 8.11
CA LYS A 377 14.26 -7.35 7.21
C LYS A 377 15.39 -6.37 7.39
N HIS A 378 15.07 -5.14 7.77
CA HIS A 378 16.00 -4.01 7.79
C HIS A 378 15.99 -3.29 9.13
N SER A 379 15.66 -3.99 10.21
CA SER A 379 15.68 -3.43 11.55
C SER A 379 17.08 -2.99 12.00
N GLN A 380 18.12 -3.44 11.31
CA GLN A 380 19.54 -3.11 11.51
C GLN A 380 20.02 -1.91 10.71
N ASP A 381 19.20 -1.36 9.81
CA ASP A 381 19.58 -0.23 8.95
C ASP A 381 19.66 1.06 9.76
N GLU A 382 20.74 1.23 10.53
CA GLU A 382 20.88 2.32 11.50
C GLU A 382 20.69 3.69 10.83
N ALA A 383 21.12 3.85 9.58
CA ALA A 383 21.03 5.10 8.80
C ALA A 383 19.61 5.55 8.40
N TYR A 384 18.60 4.71 8.61
CA TYR A 384 17.25 4.88 8.07
C TYR A 384 16.14 4.87 9.13
N ARG A 385 16.48 4.76 10.43
CA ARG A 385 15.51 4.75 11.52
C ARG A 385 16.08 5.29 12.82
N LEU A 386 15.22 5.63 13.78
CA LEU A 386 15.63 5.83 15.17
C LEU A 386 15.44 4.55 15.99
N PHE A 387 16.38 4.30 16.90
CA PHE A 387 16.23 3.26 17.92
C PHE A 387 15.35 3.72 19.10
N GLY A 388 15.12 2.78 20.02
CA GLY A 388 14.31 2.98 21.22
C GLY A 388 12.78 2.95 21.12
N PRO A 389 12.09 2.84 19.95
CA PRO A 389 10.63 2.79 19.97
C PRO A 389 10.15 1.53 20.72
N GLU A 390 8.91 1.56 21.24
CA GLU A 390 8.32 0.43 21.96
C GLU A 390 8.11 -0.79 21.06
N THR A 391 7.73 -0.55 19.80
CA THR A 391 7.62 -1.52 18.71
C THR A 391 8.04 -0.86 17.40
N TYR A 392 8.35 -1.66 16.38
CA TYR A 392 8.93 -1.27 15.10
C TYR A 392 8.37 -2.20 14.04
N HIS A 393 7.95 -1.61 12.95
CA HIS A 393 7.23 -2.28 11.89
C HIS A 393 7.81 -1.88 10.53
N GLU A 394 7.82 -2.83 9.61
CA GLU A 394 8.13 -2.61 8.20
C GLU A 394 6.93 -3.10 7.38
N ASP A 395 6.16 -2.17 6.85
CA ASP A 395 4.98 -2.48 6.06
C ASP A 395 5.31 -2.30 4.56
N LEU A 396 5.12 -3.37 3.79
CA LEU A 396 5.31 -3.38 2.35
C LEU A 396 3.95 -3.27 1.68
N ILE A 397 3.82 -2.35 0.73
CA ILE A 397 2.62 -2.22 -0.09
C ILE A 397 2.97 -2.70 -1.49
N PHE A 398 2.16 -3.60 -2.02
CA PHE A 398 2.41 -4.27 -3.29
C PHE A 398 1.12 -4.55 -4.05
N PHE A 399 1.22 -4.89 -5.33
CA PHE A 399 0.08 -5.29 -6.16
C PHE A 399 -0.08 -6.81 -6.18
N ARG A 400 -1.28 -7.31 -5.89
CA ARG A 400 -1.61 -8.73 -6.07
C ARG A 400 -1.63 -9.08 -7.56
N ASN A 401 -1.25 -10.30 -7.92
CA ASN A 401 -1.47 -10.79 -9.28
C ASN A 401 -2.98 -10.90 -9.55
N MET A 402 -3.39 -10.64 -10.80
CA MET A 402 -4.81 -10.66 -11.21
C MET A 402 -5.47 -12.03 -11.02
N ASP A 403 -4.67 -13.09 -10.97
CA ASP A 403 -5.14 -14.49 -10.86
C ASP A 403 -5.22 -14.96 -9.40
N GLY A 404 -4.99 -14.07 -8.42
CA GLY A 404 -5.04 -14.40 -6.99
C GLY A 404 -3.84 -15.18 -6.46
N GLY A 405 -2.86 -15.54 -7.31
CA GLY A 405 -1.61 -16.19 -6.91
C GLY A 405 -0.61 -15.20 -6.29
N PHE A 406 0.10 -15.63 -5.24
CA PHE A 406 1.19 -14.87 -4.62
C PHE A 406 2.51 -14.94 -5.41
N GLU A 407 2.56 -15.64 -6.54
CA GLU A 407 3.80 -15.91 -7.28
C GLU A 407 3.81 -15.35 -8.70
N GLY A 408 4.80 -14.50 -8.99
CA GLY A 408 5.77 -14.85 -10.03
C GLY A 408 5.62 -14.32 -11.46
N GLN A 409 4.50 -13.69 -11.85
CA GLN A 409 4.47 -12.93 -13.11
C GLN A 409 4.20 -11.46 -12.82
N GLY A 410 5.26 -10.65 -12.90
CA GLY A 410 5.15 -9.21 -12.66
C GLY A 410 4.14 -8.60 -13.63
N ILE A 411 3.06 -8.03 -13.10
CA ILE A 411 2.01 -7.35 -13.89
C ILE A 411 2.63 -6.30 -14.82
N PHE A 412 3.76 -5.68 -14.41
CA PHE A 412 4.45 -4.64 -15.16
C PHE A 412 5.65 -5.11 -16.00
N GLY A 413 5.90 -6.43 -16.02
CA GLY A 413 6.92 -7.10 -16.80
C GLY A 413 8.35 -6.76 -16.37
N LEU A 414 9.12 -7.80 -16.06
CA LEU A 414 10.49 -7.76 -15.55
C LEU A 414 11.53 -7.35 -16.60
N ASP A 415 11.47 -6.12 -17.14
CA ASP A 415 12.49 -5.61 -18.09
C ASP A 415 13.27 -4.43 -17.51
N PHE A 416 13.49 -4.46 -16.19
CA PHE A 416 14.56 -3.69 -15.58
C PHE A 416 15.90 -4.27 -16.04
N LYS A 417 16.46 -3.73 -17.14
CA LYS A 417 17.86 -3.97 -17.53
C LYS A 417 18.89 -3.56 -16.46
N LYS A 418 18.44 -2.98 -15.33
CA LYS A 418 19.26 -2.75 -14.14
C LYS A 418 18.46 -3.17 -12.90
N PRO A 419 19.00 -4.00 -11.99
CA PRO A 419 18.33 -4.34 -10.76
C PRO A 419 18.08 -3.07 -9.96
N SER A 420 16.85 -2.52 -10.03
CA SER A 420 16.46 -1.53 -9.04
C SER A 420 16.48 -2.26 -7.71
N PRO A 421 17.13 -1.73 -6.66
CA PRO A 421 17.21 -2.40 -5.37
C PRO A 421 15.78 -2.62 -4.86
N ARG A 422 15.30 -3.85 -4.98
CA ARG A 422 14.11 -4.31 -4.30
C ARG A 422 14.57 -4.54 -2.88
N HIS A 423 14.48 -3.50 -2.03
CA HIS A 423 14.85 -3.63 -0.61
C HIS A 423 14.19 -4.87 0.02
N TYR A 424 13.04 -5.31 -0.51
CA TYR A 424 12.33 -6.50 -0.06
C TYR A 424 12.18 -7.60 -1.12
N SER A 425 13.19 -7.81 -1.99
CA SER A 425 13.19 -8.96 -2.92
C SER A 425 13.02 -10.28 -2.15
N GLY A 426 12.13 -11.16 -2.65
CA GLY A 426 11.79 -12.42 -1.99
C GLY A 426 10.70 -12.32 -0.91
N VAL A 427 10.18 -11.11 -0.62
CA VAL A 427 8.96 -10.92 0.18
C VAL A 427 7.78 -10.55 -0.72
N ALA A 428 7.95 -9.58 -1.62
CA ALA A 428 6.97 -9.25 -2.66
C ALA A 428 7.66 -8.60 -3.88
N ASP A 429 7.36 -9.09 -5.09
CA ASP A 429 8.01 -8.62 -6.32
C ASP A 429 7.32 -7.41 -6.99
N ASN A 430 6.03 -7.19 -6.74
CA ASN A 430 5.24 -6.08 -7.29
C ASN A 430 5.13 -4.92 -6.29
N GLN A 431 6.25 -4.53 -5.66
CA GLN A 431 6.26 -3.48 -4.64
C GLN A 431 5.91 -2.10 -5.21
N LEU A 432 4.99 -1.41 -4.54
CA LEU A 432 4.66 -0.01 -4.78
C LEU A 432 5.54 0.92 -3.93
N TYR A 433 5.57 0.70 -2.61
CA TYR A 433 6.45 1.37 -1.66
C TYR A 433 6.58 0.54 -0.38
N HIS A 434 7.50 0.93 0.50
CA HIS A 434 7.56 0.42 1.87
C HIS A 434 7.52 1.57 2.89
N ILE A 435 7.09 1.24 4.10
CA ILE A 435 7.04 2.14 5.26
C ILE A 435 7.77 1.49 6.42
N ARG A 436 8.66 2.23 7.09
CA ARG A 436 9.29 1.87 8.35
C ARG A 436 8.83 2.86 9.42
N TYR A 437 8.38 2.36 10.57
CA TYR A 437 7.88 3.23 11.64
C TYR A 437 7.94 2.53 13.00
N GLY A 438 8.01 3.34 14.06
CA GLY A 438 8.02 2.87 15.44
C GLY A 438 6.87 3.41 16.27
N LYS A 439 6.41 2.64 17.25
CA LYS A 439 5.43 3.08 18.27
C LYS A 439 6.15 3.77 19.42
N ARG A 440 5.71 4.97 19.78
CA ARG A 440 6.29 5.79 20.85
C ARG A 440 5.19 6.36 21.74
N ALA A 441 5.55 6.81 22.92
CA ALA A 441 4.64 7.49 23.84
C ALA A 441 4.63 9.01 23.59
N LEU A 442 3.48 9.65 23.83
CA LEU A 442 3.35 11.11 23.84
C LEU A 442 3.91 11.70 25.14
N GLU A 443 4.53 12.89 25.06
CA GLU A 443 4.94 13.66 26.24
C GLU A 443 3.73 14.02 27.12
N GLY A 444 3.89 13.89 28.44
CA GLY A 444 2.83 14.17 29.42
C GLY A 444 1.68 13.16 29.44
N SER A 445 1.65 12.20 28.51
CA SER A 445 0.63 11.14 28.47
C SER A 445 1.22 9.83 27.98
N PRO A 446 1.97 9.10 28.82
CA PRO A 446 2.68 7.86 28.41
C PRO A 446 1.79 6.73 27.88
N ASN A 447 0.48 6.81 28.14
CA ASN A 447 -0.52 5.87 27.63
C ASN A 447 -1.02 6.25 26.23
N GLU A 448 -0.97 7.53 25.86
CA GLU A 448 -1.27 7.93 24.48
C GLU A 448 -0.09 7.54 23.58
N LYS A 449 -0.39 6.86 22.47
CA LYS A 449 0.60 6.28 21.56
C LYS A 449 0.68 7.04 20.25
N VAL A 450 1.88 7.04 19.69
CA VAL A 450 2.20 7.70 18.42
C VAL A 450 2.94 6.72 17.52
N TYR A 451 2.45 6.51 16.31
CA TYR A 451 3.26 5.90 15.25
C TYR A 451 4.12 6.95 14.58
N VAL A 452 5.43 6.83 14.72
CA VAL A 452 6.39 7.78 14.17
C VAL A 452 7.08 7.16 12.97
N LEU A 453 6.86 7.78 11.81
CA LEU A 453 7.43 7.38 10.53
C LEU A 453 8.94 7.61 10.53
N ASP A 454 9.70 6.54 10.29
CA ASP A 454 11.14 6.59 10.06
C ASP A 454 11.46 6.78 8.57
N GLU A 455 10.78 5.99 7.71
CA GLU A 455 11.02 6.00 6.26
C GLU A 455 9.77 5.64 5.46
N LEU A 456 9.53 6.35 4.36
CA LEU A 456 8.52 6.05 3.35
C LEU A 456 9.17 6.19 1.97
N GLN A 457 9.43 5.06 1.30
CA GLN A 457 10.22 5.03 0.07
C GLN A 457 9.59 4.14 -1.02
N ALA A 458 9.61 4.67 -2.24
CA ALA A 458 9.07 4.05 -3.45
C ALA A 458 10.14 3.97 -4.54
N ASP A 459 11.02 2.97 -4.47
CA ASP A 459 12.19 2.84 -5.34
C ASP A 459 11.83 2.79 -6.82
N VAL A 460 10.84 1.95 -7.15
CA VAL A 460 10.37 1.75 -8.52
C VAL A 460 9.76 3.04 -9.07
N GLN A 461 8.89 3.69 -8.30
CA GLN A 461 8.30 4.99 -8.66
C GLN A 461 9.37 6.05 -8.95
N GLN A 462 10.37 6.17 -8.07
CA GLN A 462 11.45 7.13 -8.23
C GLN A 462 12.33 6.81 -9.45
N ALA A 463 12.59 5.53 -9.72
CA ALA A 463 13.32 5.10 -10.92
C ALA A 463 12.53 5.45 -12.19
N THR A 464 11.25 5.09 -12.25
CA THR A 464 10.34 5.43 -13.36
C THR A 464 10.27 6.95 -13.59
N GLN A 465 10.16 7.76 -12.53
CA GLN A 465 10.18 9.22 -12.65
C GLN A 465 11.51 9.74 -13.23
N ARG A 466 12.66 9.16 -12.83
CA ARG A 466 13.97 9.55 -13.37
C ARG A 466 14.09 9.21 -14.85
N GLU A 467 13.61 8.04 -15.27
CA GLU A 467 13.63 7.64 -16.68
C GLU A 467 12.73 8.54 -17.54
N LEU A 468 11.52 8.83 -17.06
CA LEU A 468 10.62 9.78 -17.73
C LEU A 468 11.23 11.18 -17.88
N ARG A 469 12.03 11.63 -16.89
CA ARG A 469 12.75 12.91 -16.95
C ARG A 469 13.98 12.89 -17.86
N ARG A 470 14.57 11.72 -18.11
CA ARG A 470 15.76 11.54 -18.95
C ARG A 470 15.46 11.49 -20.44
N GLY A 471 14.19 11.39 -20.84
CA GLY A 471 13.77 11.50 -22.24
C GLY A 471 14.39 12.74 -22.90
N ASN A 472 15.32 12.51 -23.82
CA ASN A 472 16.12 13.55 -24.44
C ASN A 472 15.30 14.22 -25.56
N PRO A 473 14.93 15.52 -25.42
CA PRO A 473 14.15 16.21 -26.45
C PRO A 473 14.87 16.29 -27.80
N GLN A 474 16.20 16.20 -27.80
CA GLN A 474 17.02 16.26 -29.02
C GLN A 474 17.10 14.92 -29.78
N GLU A 475 16.90 13.77 -29.13
CA GLU A 475 16.99 12.44 -29.75
C GLU A 475 15.64 11.87 -30.21
N LYS A 476 14.53 12.61 -30.03
CA LYS A 476 13.16 12.17 -30.36
C LYS A 476 12.69 10.87 -29.66
N GLU A 477 13.42 10.36 -28.67
CA GLU A 477 12.95 9.24 -27.85
C GLU A 477 11.98 9.74 -26.78
N SER A 478 10.68 9.54 -27.01
CA SER A 478 9.66 9.75 -26.00
C SER A 478 9.51 8.50 -25.12
N TYR A 479 9.80 8.61 -23.82
CA TYR A 479 9.46 7.56 -22.86
C TYR A 479 7.97 7.62 -22.51
N VAL A 480 7.27 6.50 -22.67
CA VAL A 480 5.83 6.40 -22.40
C VAL A 480 5.59 5.34 -21.33
N ARG A 481 4.76 5.67 -20.32
CA ARG A 481 4.24 4.69 -19.36
C ARG A 481 3.18 3.84 -20.04
N PHE A 482 3.39 2.54 -20.11
CA PHE A 482 2.38 1.62 -20.65
C PHE A 482 1.67 0.87 -19.53
N ASN A 483 0.41 1.19 -19.29
CA ASN A 483 -0.43 0.47 -18.34
C ASN A 483 -0.88 -0.87 -18.95
N PRO A 484 -0.41 -2.02 -18.42
CA PRO A 484 -0.74 -3.34 -18.95
C PRO A 484 -2.16 -3.80 -18.56
N THR A 485 -2.81 -3.13 -17.62
CA THR A 485 -4.15 -3.47 -17.16
C THR A 485 -5.21 -2.88 -18.07
N ASN A 486 -6.30 -3.60 -18.33
CA ASN A 486 -7.35 -3.19 -19.28
C ASN A 486 -6.81 -2.80 -20.68
N ALA A 487 -5.65 -3.34 -21.10
CA ALA A 487 -5.04 -3.00 -22.38
C ALA A 487 -5.79 -3.63 -23.58
N ASP A 488 -6.60 -4.66 -23.33
CA ASP A 488 -7.49 -5.27 -24.32
C ASP A 488 -8.79 -4.46 -24.47
N TYR A 489 -8.65 -3.29 -25.07
CA TYR A 489 -9.79 -2.42 -25.34
C TYR A 489 -10.79 -3.06 -26.32
N LEU A 490 -10.33 -3.95 -27.21
CA LEU A 490 -11.18 -4.54 -28.24
C LEU A 490 -12.17 -5.54 -27.66
N ARG A 491 -11.74 -6.38 -26.71
CA ARG A 491 -12.68 -7.28 -26.01
C ARG A 491 -13.76 -6.52 -25.26
N SER A 492 -13.39 -5.42 -24.60
CA SER A 492 -14.34 -4.52 -23.93
C SER A 492 -15.30 -3.86 -24.93
N LEU A 493 -14.75 -3.41 -26.08
CA LEU A 493 -15.52 -2.80 -27.16
C LEU A 493 -16.54 -3.79 -27.76
N TYR A 494 -16.13 -5.05 -27.99
CA TYR A 494 -17.02 -6.10 -28.49
C TYR A 494 -18.11 -6.44 -27.48
N LYS A 495 -17.78 -6.49 -26.19
CA LYS A 495 -18.78 -6.67 -25.13
C LYS A 495 -19.84 -5.57 -25.18
N ASP A 496 -19.43 -4.31 -25.23
CA ASP A 496 -20.37 -3.18 -25.30
C ASP A 496 -21.16 -3.16 -26.63
N ARG A 497 -20.53 -3.50 -27.76
CA ARG A 497 -21.24 -3.67 -29.04
C ARG A 497 -22.27 -4.79 -28.98
N ARG A 498 -21.95 -5.90 -28.31
CA ARG A 498 -22.88 -7.03 -28.11
C ARG A 498 -24.10 -6.61 -27.28
N VAL A 499 -23.89 -5.85 -26.21
CA VAL A 499 -24.98 -5.28 -25.39
C VAL A 499 -25.86 -4.36 -26.25
N GLU A 500 -25.27 -3.48 -27.06
CA GLU A 500 -26.01 -2.59 -27.96
C GLU A 500 -26.89 -3.39 -28.92
N LYS A 501 -26.34 -4.43 -29.59
CA LYS A 501 -27.10 -5.27 -30.52
C LYS A 501 -28.24 -6.03 -29.84
N TYR A 502 -28.04 -6.46 -28.60
CA TYR A 502 -29.12 -7.08 -27.82
C TYR A 502 -30.30 -6.11 -27.61
N TYR A 503 -30.03 -4.87 -27.20
CA TYR A 503 -31.11 -3.90 -26.97
C TYR A 503 -31.72 -3.38 -28.27
N GLU A 504 -30.97 -3.27 -29.38
CA GLU A 504 -31.55 -3.01 -30.70
C GLU A 504 -32.57 -4.10 -31.10
N MET A 505 -32.27 -5.38 -30.79
CA MET A 505 -33.22 -6.48 -31.00
C MET A 505 -34.46 -6.34 -30.09
N GLN A 506 -34.29 -5.98 -28.82
CA GLN A 506 -35.42 -5.78 -27.90
C GLN A 506 -36.31 -4.60 -28.31
N ASP A 507 -35.72 -3.46 -28.68
CA ASP A 507 -36.46 -2.28 -29.15
C ASP A 507 -37.28 -2.62 -30.40
N LEU A 508 -36.71 -3.41 -31.32
CA LEU A 508 -37.40 -3.89 -32.52
C LEU A 508 -38.60 -4.78 -32.16
N ILE A 509 -38.45 -5.68 -31.17
CA ILE A 509 -39.56 -6.51 -30.66
C ILE A 509 -40.65 -5.63 -30.03
N GLU A 510 -40.26 -4.72 -29.12
CA GLU A 510 -41.18 -3.85 -28.39
C GLU A 510 -41.97 -2.94 -29.35
N SER A 511 -41.32 -2.39 -30.39
CA SER A 511 -41.97 -1.53 -31.39
C SER A 511 -43.12 -2.20 -32.16
N GLN A 512 -43.19 -3.53 -32.14
CA GLN A 512 -44.18 -4.35 -32.85
C GLN A 512 -45.19 -5.03 -31.92
N THR A 513 -45.11 -4.83 -30.59
CA THR A 513 -46.01 -5.47 -29.60
C THR A 513 -47.49 -5.06 -29.71
N ASN A 514 -47.85 -4.10 -30.56
CA ASN A 514 -49.24 -3.76 -30.89
C ASN A 514 -49.86 -4.61 -32.03
N LEU A 515 -49.09 -5.53 -32.64
CA LEU A 515 -49.51 -6.37 -33.76
C LEU A 515 -49.36 -7.87 -33.45
N ALA A 516 -50.24 -8.43 -32.61
CA ALA A 516 -50.51 -9.87 -32.47
C ALA A 516 -49.31 -10.86 -32.52
N GLY A 517 -48.12 -10.45 -32.04
CA GLY A 517 -46.92 -11.29 -31.98
C GLY A 517 -46.33 -11.75 -33.32
N ARG A 518 -46.65 -11.10 -34.45
CA ARG A 518 -46.09 -11.45 -35.77
C ARG A 518 -45.25 -10.30 -36.32
N PHE A 519 -43.97 -10.56 -36.57
CA PHE A 519 -43.12 -9.63 -37.31
C PHE A 519 -43.59 -9.53 -38.76
N ASP A 520 -43.60 -8.32 -39.32
CA ASP A 520 -43.61 -8.18 -40.77
C ASP A 520 -42.28 -8.68 -41.37
N GLU A 521 -42.25 -8.92 -42.69
CA GLU A 521 -41.08 -9.49 -43.37
C GLU A 521 -39.82 -8.62 -43.24
N ALA A 522 -39.98 -7.29 -43.26
CA ALA A 522 -38.89 -6.34 -43.12
C ALA A 522 -38.26 -6.39 -41.71
N THR A 523 -39.11 -6.47 -40.69
CA THR A 523 -38.71 -6.59 -39.28
C THR A 523 -38.07 -7.95 -39.02
N ALA A 524 -38.62 -9.04 -39.55
CA ALA A 524 -38.02 -10.36 -39.42
C ALA A 524 -36.62 -10.41 -40.06
N LYS A 525 -36.44 -9.81 -41.24
CA LYS A 525 -35.13 -9.66 -41.89
C LYS A 525 -34.17 -8.84 -41.04
N ARG A 526 -34.62 -7.69 -40.54
CA ARG A 526 -33.80 -6.82 -39.68
C ARG A 526 -33.40 -7.52 -38.38
N TYR A 527 -34.32 -8.23 -37.76
CA TYR A 527 -34.06 -9.02 -36.56
C TYR A 527 -33.02 -10.12 -36.82
N ALA A 528 -33.16 -10.87 -37.92
CA ALA A 528 -32.21 -11.90 -38.30
C ALA A 528 -30.80 -11.32 -38.55
N GLU A 529 -30.72 -10.15 -39.17
CA GLU A 529 -29.45 -9.42 -39.37
C GLU A 529 -28.80 -9.04 -38.04
N LEU A 530 -29.58 -8.44 -37.12
CA LEU A 530 -29.08 -8.05 -35.79
C LEU A 530 -28.65 -9.27 -34.97
N SER A 531 -29.39 -10.38 -35.03
CA SER A 531 -29.04 -11.63 -34.36
C SER A 531 -27.73 -12.21 -34.90
N LYS A 532 -27.51 -12.13 -36.22
CA LYS A 532 -26.25 -12.55 -36.84
C LYS A 532 -25.08 -11.66 -36.37
N GLN A 533 -25.26 -10.34 -36.37
CA GLN A 533 -24.26 -9.40 -35.85
C GLN A 533 -23.96 -9.66 -34.37
N PHE A 534 -24.97 -9.96 -33.55
CA PHE A 534 -24.78 -10.33 -32.15
C PHE A 534 -23.91 -11.59 -32.00
N ASP A 535 -24.18 -12.64 -32.78
CA ASP A 535 -23.41 -13.89 -32.74
C ASP A 535 -21.96 -13.70 -33.21
N GLU A 536 -21.74 -12.91 -34.26
CA GLU A 536 -20.42 -12.56 -34.76
C GLU A 536 -19.61 -11.79 -33.71
N VAL A 537 -20.21 -10.76 -33.11
CA VAL A 537 -19.55 -9.98 -32.04
C VAL A 537 -19.31 -10.84 -30.79
N SER A 538 -20.24 -11.72 -30.43
CA SER A 538 -20.09 -12.67 -29.32
C SER A 538 -18.92 -13.64 -29.55
N THR A 539 -18.71 -14.06 -30.80
CA THR A 539 -17.59 -14.91 -31.20
C THR A 539 -16.27 -14.14 -31.08
N LEU A 540 -16.21 -12.92 -31.61
CA LEU A 540 -15.04 -12.04 -31.50
C LEU A 540 -14.74 -11.64 -30.05
N GLN A 541 -15.73 -11.52 -29.18
CA GLN A 541 -15.49 -11.24 -27.77
C GLN A 541 -14.86 -12.44 -27.04
N LYS A 542 -15.18 -13.66 -27.46
CA LYS A 542 -14.73 -14.92 -26.83
C LYS A 542 -13.41 -15.43 -27.39
N ASP A 543 -12.98 -14.95 -28.55
CA ASP A 543 -11.70 -15.33 -29.13
C ASP A 543 -10.54 -14.74 -28.30
N PRO A 544 -9.66 -15.58 -27.71
CA PRO A 544 -8.52 -15.10 -26.92
C PRO A 544 -7.46 -14.37 -27.76
N LYS A 545 -7.51 -14.46 -29.10
CA LYS A 545 -6.56 -13.80 -30.01
C LYS A 545 -7.01 -12.43 -30.48
N THR A 546 -8.28 -12.08 -30.31
CA THR A 546 -8.82 -10.77 -30.68
C THR A 546 -8.65 -9.78 -29.55
N GLY A 547 -7.71 -8.85 -29.69
CA GLY A 547 -7.68 -7.63 -28.86
C GLY A 547 -6.51 -7.46 -27.89
N VAL A 548 -5.76 -8.53 -27.63
CA VAL A 548 -4.55 -8.45 -26.79
C VAL A 548 -3.37 -8.05 -27.67
N LEU A 549 -2.98 -6.78 -27.63
CA LEU A 549 -1.66 -6.38 -28.14
C LEU A 549 -0.61 -6.78 -27.10
N THR A 550 0.34 -7.63 -27.47
CA THR A 550 1.47 -7.99 -26.59
C THR A 550 2.35 -6.77 -26.32
N ARG A 551 3.10 -6.77 -25.21
CA ARG A 551 4.05 -5.70 -24.85
C ARG A 551 5.06 -5.44 -25.98
N GLU A 552 5.48 -6.49 -26.66
CA GLU A 552 6.43 -6.44 -27.77
C GLU A 552 5.82 -5.86 -29.04
N GLU A 553 4.58 -6.25 -29.38
CA GLU A 553 3.83 -5.61 -30.47
C GLU A 553 3.58 -4.13 -30.19
N LEU A 554 3.35 -3.74 -28.94
CA LEU A 554 3.16 -2.33 -28.55
C LEU A 554 4.48 -1.54 -28.64
N LYS A 555 5.59 -2.09 -28.11
CA LYS A 555 6.94 -1.49 -28.23
C LYS A 555 7.30 -1.27 -29.70
N ASN A 556 7.15 -2.30 -30.53
CA ASN A 556 7.48 -2.27 -31.95
C ASN A 556 6.55 -1.32 -32.74
N LYS A 557 5.29 -1.23 -32.35
CA LYS A 557 4.28 -0.38 -33.03
C LYS A 557 4.41 1.10 -32.70
N TYR A 558 4.90 1.47 -31.52
CA TYR A 558 4.98 2.88 -31.10
C TYR A 558 6.37 3.50 -31.21
N ASN A 559 7.40 2.72 -31.54
CA ASN A 559 8.78 3.19 -31.66
C ASN A 559 9.21 4.09 -30.48
N ALA A 560 8.80 3.68 -29.28
CA ALA A 560 8.96 4.43 -28.04
C ALA A 560 9.56 3.50 -26.98
N SER A 561 10.60 3.98 -26.30
CA SER A 561 11.17 3.31 -25.14
C SER A 561 10.10 3.28 -24.02
N THR A 562 9.62 2.11 -23.65
CA THR A 562 8.60 1.99 -22.58
C THR A 562 9.28 1.97 -21.22
N VAL A 563 8.78 2.75 -20.28
CA VAL A 563 9.11 2.59 -18.86
C VAL A 563 8.03 1.76 -18.18
N ASP A 564 8.37 1.10 -17.07
CA ASP A 564 7.41 0.31 -16.30
C ASP A 564 6.26 1.20 -15.79
N PHE A 565 5.05 0.67 -15.86
CA PHE A 565 3.89 1.37 -15.32
C PHE A 565 3.86 1.22 -13.82
N GLN A 566 3.63 2.36 -13.17
CA GLN A 566 3.35 2.46 -11.75
C GLN A 566 2.16 3.41 -11.61
N PRO A 567 1.02 2.96 -11.03
CA PRO A 567 -0.08 3.86 -10.72
C PRO A 567 0.35 4.83 -9.60
N MET A 568 -0.37 5.93 -9.39
CA MET A 568 -0.07 6.88 -8.31
C MET A 568 1.36 7.45 -8.35
N LEU A 569 1.91 7.68 -9.55
CA LEU A 569 3.31 8.10 -9.73
C LEU A 569 3.67 9.41 -9.04
N ASP A 570 2.72 10.34 -8.93
CA ASP A 570 2.95 11.61 -8.23
C ASP A 570 3.24 11.38 -6.74
N THR A 571 4.32 11.96 -6.23
CA THR A 571 4.74 11.77 -4.84
C THR A 571 3.78 12.42 -3.83
N GLU A 572 3.27 13.62 -4.10
CA GLU A 572 2.41 14.39 -3.17
C GLU A 572 0.94 13.94 -3.27
N LYS A 573 0.48 13.57 -4.47
CA LYS A 573 -0.92 13.20 -4.74
C LYS A 573 -1.15 11.68 -4.83
N GLY A 574 -0.09 10.92 -5.08
CA GLY A 574 -0.13 9.48 -5.27
C GLY A 574 0.48 8.74 -4.09
N TRP A 575 1.63 8.08 -4.28
CA TRP A 575 2.15 7.09 -3.33
C TRP A 575 2.48 7.66 -1.94
N GLY A 576 2.97 8.90 -1.83
CA GLY A 576 3.25 9.52 -0.52
C GLY A 576 1.97 9.79 0.28
N ALA A 577 0.91 10.29 -0.37
CA ALA A 577 -0.40 10.47 0.25
C ALA A 577 -1.05 9.13 0.63
N HIS A 578 -0.91 8.11 -0.20
CA HIS A 578 -1.37 6.75 0.10
C HIS A 578 -0.64 6.17 1.32
N GLY A 579 0.68 6.35 1.42
CA GLY A 579 1.48 5.95 2.58
C GLY A 579 0.99 6.55 3.89
N MET A 580 0.72 7.86 3.92
CA MET A 580 0.21 8.52 5.13
C MET A 580 -1.21 8.06 5.50
N LYS A 581 -2.11 7.90 4.52
CA LYS A 581 -3.47 7.40 4.76
C LYS A 581 -3.44 5.96 5.31
N TYR A 582 -2.57 5.12 4.76
CA TYR A 582 -2.34 3.77 5.26
C TYR A 582 -1.86 3.81 6.72
N LEU A 583 -0.85 4.62 7.06
CA LEU A 583 -0.35 4.73 8.43
C LEU A 583 -1.43 5.21 9.41
N ILE A 584 -2.27 6.18 9.02
CA ILE A 584 -3.42 6.63 9.83
C ILE A 584 -4.40 5.49 10.05
N LYS A 585 -4.71 4.68 9.03
CA LYS A 585 -5.59 3.52 9.18
C LYS A 585 -5.02 2.48 10.13
N GLN A 586 -3.72 2.22 10.04
CA GLN A 586 -3.04 1.31 10.95
C GLN A 586 -3.07 1.84 12.39
N ALA A 587 -2.80 3.13 12.58
CA ALA A 587 -2.90 3.76 13.89
C ALA A 587 -4.33 3.65 14.45
N ALA A 588 -5.34 4.00 13.65
CA ALA A 588 -6.74 3.95 14.07
C ALA A 588 -7.24 2.54 14.40
N ARG A 589 -6.72 1.51 13.72
CA ARG A 589 -7.07 0.09 13.99
C ARG A 589 -6.41 -0.46 15.24
N ASN A 590 -5.20 -0.01 15.51
CA ASN A 590 -4.39 -0.46 16.65
C ASN A 590 -4.53 0.46 17.86
N ASP A 591 -5.58 1.30 17.88
CA ASP A 591 -5.89 2.26 18.95
C ASP A 591 -4.69 3.14 19.33
N VAL A 592 -4.03 3.68 18.30
CA VAL A 592 -2.92 4.64 18.41
C VAL A 592 -3.44 6.05 18.11
N ASP A 593 -3.15 6.98 19.02
CA ASP A 593 -3.76 8.31 19.08
C ASP A 593 -3.20 9.29 18.05
N TYR A 594 -1.94 9.13 17.64
CA TYR A 594 -1.29 10.03 16.68
C TYR A 594 -0.46 9.25 15.66
N ILE A 595 -0.27 9.88 14.50
CA ILE A 595 0.85 9.58 13.63
C ILE A 595 1.78 10.78 13.55
N ALA A 596 3.08 10.56 13.38
CA ALA A 596 4.05 11.63 13.23
C ALA A 596 5.17 11.26 12.26
N ILE A 597 5.96 12.26 11.88
CA ILE A 597 7.08 12.11 10.96
C ILE A 597 8.36 12.43 11.71
N ASN A 598 9.33 11.52 11.68
CA ASN A 598 10.66 11.84 12.18
C ASN A 598 11.28 12.94 11.33
N PRO A 599 11.76 14.01 11.96
CA PRO A 599 12.23 15.17 11.22
C PRO A 599 13.62 14.88 10.62
N ALA A 600 13.94 15.54 9.51
CA ALA A 600 15.14 15.26 8.74
C ALA A 600 16.42 15.39 9.58
N GLU A 601 16.45 16.32 10.53
CA GLU A 601 17.54 16.54 11.49
C GLU A 601 17.77 15.37 12.46
N MET A 602 16.76 14.53 12.72
CA MET A 602 16.90 13.39 13.64
C MET A 602 17.34 12.10 12.95
N VAL A 603 16.83 11.83 11.74
CA VAL A 603 17.13 10.59 11.02
C VAL A 603 18.17 10.85 9.93
N SER A 604 17.77 11.53 8.86
CA SER A 604 18.58 11.53 7.63
C SER A 604 19.83 12.41 7.70
N PHE A 605 19.77 13.60 8.32
CA PHE A 605 20.92 14.50 8.37
C PHE A 605 21.91 14.15 9.47
N LYS A 606 21.40 13.58 10.58
CA LYS A 606 22.22 13.01 11.64
C LYS A 606 22.96 11.77 11.16
N LYS A 607 22.23 10.80 10.58
CA LYS A 607 22.77 9.46 10.36
C LYS A 607 23.43 9.23 9.00
N ARG A 608 23.20 10.09 8.01
CA ARG A 608 23.81 9.95 6.66
C ARG A 608 25.03 10.84 6.45
N GLY A 609 25.53 11.51 7.50
CA GLY A 609 26.75 12.30 7.46
C GLY A 609 26.75 13.37 6.36
N SER A 610 27.66 13.25 5.40
CA SER A 610 27.83 14.18 4.27
C SER A 610 26.84 13.99 3.11
N ASP A 611 26.07 12.89 3.04
CA ASP A 611 25.08 12.62 1.97
C ASP A 611 23.72 13.33 2.24
N ARG A 612 23.77 14.55 2.78
CA ARG A 612 22.57 15.35 3.06
C ARG A 612 21.93 15.76 1.74
N LYS A 613 20.70 15.30 1.50
CA LYS A 613 19.93 15.66 0.29
C LYS A 613 18.84 16.66 0.66
N ILE A 614 18.81 17.80 -0.03
CA ILE A 614 17.74 18.80 0.11
C ILE A 614 16.36 18.17 -0.13
N GLY A 615 16.26 17.19 -1.03
CA GLY A 615 15.03 16.44 -1.30
C GLY A 615 14.46 15.74 -0.08
N THR A 616 15.31 15.28 0.85
CA THR A 616 14.86 14.66 2.10
C THR A 616 14.15 15.65 3.00
N LEU A 617 14.72 16.86 3.18
CA LEU A 617 14.09 17.92 3.94
C LEU A 617 12.81 18.45 3.26
N GLN A 618 12.78 18.50 1.93
CA GLN A 618 11.57 18.85 1.16
C GLN A 618 10.45 17.80 1.28
N TYR A 619 10.82 16.53 1.52
CA TYR A 619 9.86 15.44 1.62
C TYR A 619 9.35 15.23 3.05
N TYR A 620 10.26 14.97 4.01
CA TYR A 620 9.93 14.67 5.41
C TYR A 620 9.72 15.93 6.26
N GLY A 621 10.46 17.01 5.98
CA GLY A 621 10.43 18.25 6.76
C GLY A 621 11.27 18.20 8.04
N ASN A 622 11.41 19.37 8.67
CA ASN A 622 11.96 19.51 10.02
C ASN A 622 10.87 19.30 11.10
N ALA A 623 11.22 19.42 12.38
CA ALA A 623 10.28 19.24 13.50
C ALA A 623 9.06 20.19 13.46
N ARG A 624 9.17 21.31 12.73
CA ARG A 624 8.07 22.28 12.49
C ARG A 624 7.25 21.96 11.24
N GLY A 625 7.56 20.87 10.53
CA GLY A 625 6.95 20.48 9.27
C GLY A 625 7.40 21.31 8.05
N LYS A 626 8.51 22.05 8.17
CA LYS A 626 9.03 22.95 7.12
C LYS A 626 10.13 22.30 6.29
N ALA A 627 10.28 22.75 5.05
CA ALA A 627 11.24 22.28 4.06
C ALA A 627 12.59 23.01 4.11
N GLY A 628 12.89 23.71 5.21
CA GLY A 628 14.11 24.49 5.35
C GLY A 628 14.33 25.11 6.72
N TYR A 629 15.52 25.69 6.86
CA TYR A 629 15.96 26.49 8.00
C TYR A 629 16.39 27.87 7.49
N ARG A 630 16.49 28.86 8.38
CA ARG A 630 16.97 30.19 8.00
C ARG A 630 18.45 30.14 7.64
N ASN A 631 18.82 30.78 6.52
CA ASN A 631 20.21 30.93 6.07
C ASN A 631 21.01 29.62 6.01
N TYR A 632 20.33 28.50 5.76
CA TYR A 632 20.94 27.19 5.70
C TYR A 632 20.88 26.64 4.28
N ASP A 633 22.03 26.23 3.76
CA ASP A 633 22.16 25.57 2.47
C ASP A 633 22.58 24.10 2.61
N ILE A 634 22.20 23.31 1.60
CA ILE A 634 22.61 21.92 1.48
C ILE A 634 23.18 21.73 0.08
N GLY A 635 24.50 21.54 0.00
CA GLY A 635 25.20 21.36 -1.27
C GLY A 635 25.09 22.59 -2.17
N GLY A 636 25.21 23.80 -1.61
CA GLY A 636 25.13 25.07 -2.35
C GLY A 636 23.72 25.49 -2.76
N LYS A 637 22.68 24.81 -2.25
CA LYS A 637 21.27 25.15 -2.48
C LYS A 637 20.61 25.62 -1.19
N GLN A 638 20.14 26.85 -1.19
CA GLN A 638 19.40 27.42 -0.06
C GLN A 638 18.11 26.63 0.22
N THR A 639 17.89 26.30 1.48
CA THR A 639 16.64 25.67 1.92
C THR A 639 15.54 26.73 2.08
N ASN A 640 14.27 26.29 2.14
CA ASN A 640 13.13 27.23 2.23
C ASN A 640 12.36 27.04 3.55
N PRO A 641 12.60 27.87 4.58
CA PRO A 641 11.94 27.73 5.88
C PRO A 641 10.44 28.10 5.85
N ASN A 642 9.98 28.82 4.83
CA ASN A 642 8.57 29.20 4.70
C ASN A 642 7.73 28.10 4.03
N GLN A 643 8.36 27.27 3.21
CA GLN A 643 7.71 26.17 2.51
C GLN A 643 7.41 25.01 3.48
N THR A 644 6.17 24.54 3.51
CA THR A 644 5.80 23.28 4.18
C THR A 644 6.33 22.10 3.36
N ALA A 645 6.92 21.10 4.01
CA ALA A 645 7.39 19.89 3.35
C ALA A 645 6.23 18.99 2.89
N THR A 646 6.52 18.05 1.99
CA THR A 646 5.51 17.22 1.30
C THR A 646 4.64 16.42 2.26
N LEU A 647 5.25 15.60 3.14
CA LEU A 647 4.49 14.77 4.09
C LEU A 647 3.77 15.60 5.16
N PRO A 648 4.39 16.62 5.78
CA PRO A 648 3.68 17.54 6.68
C PRO A 648 2.48 18.24 6.03
N LYS A 649 2.57 18.61 4.76
CA LYS A 649 1.46 19.22 4.03
C LYS A 649 0.30 18.24 3.83
N ILE A 650 0.59 16.97 3.50
CA ILE A 650 -0.42 15.91 3.45
C ILE A 650 -1.13 15.79 4.80
N LEU A 651 -0.39 15.79 5.91
CA LEU A 651 -0.98 15.77 7.26
C LEU A 651 -1.84 17.00 7.54
N GLN A 652 -1.41 18.20 7.16
CA GLN A 652 -2.22 19.42 7.32
C GLN A 652 -3.52 19.37 6.52
N ASP A 653 -3.45 18.88 5.29
CA ASP A 653 -4.60 18.75 4.40
C ASP A 653 -5.59 17.71 4.94
N LEU A 654 -5.09 16.58 5.48
CA LEU A 654 -5.91 15.59 6.18
C LEU A 654 -6.47 16.16 7.49
N ALA A 655 -5.70 16.85 8.32
CA ALA A 655 -6.21 17.42 9.56
C ALA A 655 -7.39 18.38 9.34
N LYS A 656 -7.25 19.34 8.41
CA LYS A 656 -8.33 20.27 8.03
C LYS A 656 -9.60 19.53 7.61
N GLN A 657 -9.42 18.45 6.86
CA GLN A 657 -10.52 17.76 6.24
C GLN A 657 -11.24 16.79 7.19
N TYR A 658 -10.54 16.25 8.19
CA TYR A 658 -11.07 15.32 9.18
C TYR A 658 -11.37 16.01 10.52
N LYS A 659 -11.40 17.35 10.53
CA LYS A 659 -11.57 18.17 11.75
C LYS A 659 -10.63 17.72 12.87
N SER A 660 -9.41 17.39 12.48
CA SER A 660 -8.34 16.99 13.36
C SER A 660 -7.27 18.09 13.44
N GLU A 661 -6.21 17.82 14.18
CA GLU A 661 -5.11 18.73 14.41
C GLU A 661 -3.82 18.14 13.83
N ALA A 662 -3.10 18.94 13.03
CA ALA A 662 -1.73 18.65 12.60
C ALA A 662 -0.79 19.74 13.13
N LYS A 663 0.11 19.36 14.03
CA LYS A 663 1.02 20.27 14.73
C LYS A 663 2.31 19.56 15.15
N THR A 664 3.29 20.34 15.59
CA THR A 664 4.43 19.79 16.32
C THR A 664 3.96 19.27 17.68
N ILE A 665 4.30 18.02 17.96
CA ILE A 665 4.10 17.33 19.24
C ILE A 665 5.46 16.82 19.73
N ARG A 666 5.56 16.43 21.00
CA ARG A 666 6.78 15.82 21.55
C ARG A 666 6.52 14.36 21.87
N VAL A 667 7.44 13.50 21.45
CA VAL A 667 7.34 12.04 21.58
C VAL A 667 8.59 11.48 22.22
N ALA A 668 8.44 10.37 22.92
CA ALA A 668 9.53 9.76 23.66
C ALA A 668 10.59 9.14 22.74
N LYS A 669 11.86 9.37 23.06
CA LYS A 669 13.03 8.70 22.45
C LYS A 669 13.06 7.21 22.78
N SER A 670 12.54 6.83 23.95
CA SER A 670 12.30 5.44 24.33
C SER A 670 11.15 5.33 25.35
N ASP A 671 10.73 4.10 25.68
CA ASP A 671 9.61 3.85 26.61
C ASP A 671 9.76 4.63 27.95
N PRO A 672 8.85 5.57 28.27
CA PRO A 672 8.90 6.33 29.53
C PRO A 672 8.67 5.49 30.77
N LYS A 673 8.01 4.33 30.67
CA LYS A 673 7.74 3.45 31.82
C LYS A 673 8.97 2.65 32.28
N LYS A 674 10.06 2.71 31.51
CA LYS A 674 11.30 1.94 31.75
C LYS A 674 12.45 2.88 32.14
N ARG A 675 12.71 3.06 33.44
CA ARG A 675 13.57 4.14 33.98
C ARG A 675 15.01 4.17 33.43
N PHE A 676 15.60 3.00 33.20
CA PHE A 676 17.01 2.93 32.80
C PHE A 676 17.15 2.91 31.28
N LYS A 677 17.92 3.83 30.72
CA LYS A 677 18.11 3.98 29.27
C LYS A 677 19.56 3.70 28.90
N VAL A 678 19.77 3.14 27.72
CA VAL A 678 21.09 3.09 27.10
C VAL A 678 21.10 4.06 25.94
N ILE A 679 21.98 5.04 26.01
CA ILE A 679 22.06 6.14 25.05
C ILE A 679 23.41 6.16 24.33
N GLU A 680 23.38 6.71 23.12
CA GLU A 680 24.55 7.08 22.36
C GLU A 680 24.62 8.61 22.27
N GLU A 681 25.77 9.17 22.62
CA GLU A 681 26.05 10.59 22.46
C GLU A 681 26.50 10.87 21.02
N THR A 682 26.00 11.96 20.46
CA THR A 682 26.17 12.33 19.05
C THR A 682 26.34 13.84 18.92
N GLU A 683 26.86 14.28 17.79
CA GLU A 683 26.91 15.70 17.47
C GLU A 683 25.48 16.21 17.26
N GLY A 684 25.11 17.28 17.98
CA GLY A 684 23.84 17.97 17.76
C GLY A 684 23.75 18.46 16.32
N PHE A 685 22.55 18.56 15.76
CA PHE A 685 22.38 19.11 14.42
C PHE A 685 22.45 20.64 14.49
N ASP A 686 23.41 21.20 13.76
CA ASP A 686 23.58 22.63 13.57
C ASP A 686 23.07 23.02 12.17
N ALA A 687 22.05 23.87 12.13
CA ALA A 687 21.50 24.45 10.91
C ALA A 687 21.85 25.93 10.77
N GLY A 688 23.02 26.35 11.27
CA GLY A 688 23.51 27.73 11.23
C GLY A 688 22.88 28.58 12.34
N GLU A 689 21.73 29.18 12.06
CA GLU A 689 21.02 30.02 13.05
C GLU A 689 20.17 29.21 14.04
N GLU A 690 20.01 27.91 13.81
CA GLU A 690 19.21 27.02 14.66
C GLU A 690 20.05 25.81 15.08
N PHE A 691 20.14 25.58 16.40
CA PHE A 691 20.85 24.43 16.97
C PHE A 691 19.90 23.51 17.73
N PHE A 692 19.93 22.22 17.40
CA PHE A 692 18.95 21.24 17.89
C PHE A 692 19.55 20.32 18.96
N ASN A 693 19.53 20.78 20.22
CA ASN A 693 20.08 20.02 21.36
C ASN A 693 19.48 18.61 21.52
N TYR A 694 18.19 18.43 21.20
CA TYR A 694 17.52 17.14 21.36
C TYR A 694 18.09 16.03 20.47
N SER A 695 18.87 16.36 19.44
CA SER A 695 19.49 15.38 18.56
C SER A 695 20.84 14.87 19.08
N LYS A 696 21.40 15.47 20.14
CA LYS A 696 22.69 15.08 20.75
C LYS A 696 22.67 13.68 21.35
N THR A 697 21.50 13.14 21.68
CA THR A 697 21.38 11.80 22.24
C THR A 697 20.43 10.96 21.39
N GLU A 698 20.83 9.73 21.12
CA GLU A 698 19.94 8.68 20.62
C GLU A 698 19.73 7.62 21.70
N HIS A 699 18.49 7.19 21.89
CA HIS A 699 18.19 6.10 22.81
C HIS A 699 18.25 4.79 22.05
N LEU A 700 19.12 3.89 22.48
CA LEU A 700 19.30 2.58 21.88
C LEU A 700 18.30 1.56 22.46
N ALA A 701 18.10 1.61 23.78
CA ALA A 701 17.20 0.70 24.50
C ALA A 701 16.73 1.32 25.83
N ALA A 702 15.65 0.74 26.40
CA ALA A 702 15.13 1.11 27.71
C ALA A 702 14.71 -0.12 28.52
N PHE A 703 14.95 -0.06 29.82
CA PHE A 703 14.89 -1.19 30.76
C PHE A 703 14.20 -0.82 32.07
N LYS A 704 13.57 -1.82 32.71
CA LYS A 704 12.84 -1.63 33.97
C LYS A 704 13.80 -1.53 35.16
N THR A 705 14.89 -2.31 35.12
CA THR A 705 15.86 -2.42 36.21
C THR A 705 17.25 -1.97 35.78
N LYS A 706 18.12 -1.66 36.76
CA LYS A 706 19.50 -1.21 36.52
C LYS A 706 20.40 -2.33 35.99
N LEU A 707 20.11 -3.58 36.30
CA LEU A 707 20.93 -4.73 35.94
C LEU A 707 20.82 -5.07 34.43
N GLU A 708 19.64 -4.90 33.85
CA GLU A 708 19.38 -5.13 32.44
C GLU A 708 20.27 -4.30 31.47
N PRO A 709 20.41 -2.96 31.61
CA PRO A 709 21.28 -2.16 30.74
C PRO A 709 22.77 -2.45 30.96
N GLU A 710 23.21 -2.78 32.18
CA GLU A 710 24.59 -3.19 32.46
C GLU A 710 24.96 -4.41 31.61
N ARG A 711 24.06 -5.41 31.56
CA ARG A 711 24.20 -6.60 30.71
C ARG A 711 24.18 -6.24 29.22
N PHE A 712 23.28 -5.35 28.78
CA PHE A 712 23.24 -4.90 27.39
C PHE A 712 24.56 -4.25 26.94
N THR A 713 25.13 -3.38 27.78
CA THR A 713 26.36 -2.65 27.44
C THR A 713 27.62 -3.51 27.37
N THR A 714 27.61 -4.72 27.92
CA THR A 714 28.70 -5.70 27.71
C THR A 714 28.86 -6.12 26.24
N ARG A 715 27.83 -5.92 25.41
CA ARG A 715 27.80 -6.35 24.01
C ARG A 715 27.65 -5.23 22.99
N LYS A 716 27.04 -4.13 23.38
CA LYS A 716 26.89 -2.94 22.53
C LYS A 716 27.36 -1.71 23.29
N SER A 717 28.18 -0.87 22.67
CA SER A 717 28.60 0.39 23.26
C SER A 717 27.40 1.29 23.52
N GLY A 718 27.36 1.91 24.70
CA GLY A 718 26.34 2.87 25.07
C GLY A 718 26.50 3.32 26.54
N LYS A 719 26.01 4.51 26.85
CA LYS A 719 26.02 5.08 28.19
C LYS A 719 24.71 4.76 28.90
N ILE A 720 24.79 4.23 30.11
CA ILE A 720 23.62 3.98 30.95
C ILE A 720 23.24 5.28 31.66
N VAL A 721 21.99 5.68 31.53
CA VAL A 721 21.42 6.85 32.21
C VAL A 721 20.10 6.47 32.86
N GLU A 722 19.83 7.09 34.00
CA GLU A 722 18.55 6.97 34.68
C GLU A 722 17.72 8.21 34.31
N MET A 723 16.52 7.98 33.79
CA MET A 723 15.61 9.04 33.36
C MET A 723 14.20 8.71 33.84
N ASP A 724 13.61 9.63 34.60
CA ASP A 724 12.22 9.53 35.03
C ASP A 724 11.26 9.79 33.85
N ALA A 725 9.99 9.40 34.01
CA ALA A 725 9.03 9.44 32.92
C ALA A 725 8.69 10.87 32.44
N ASP A 726 8.91 11.88 33.28
CA ASP A 726 8.68 13.30 33.02
C ASP A 726 9.95 14.06 32.62
N ASP A 727 11.09 13.38 32.48
CA ASP A 727 12.36 13.99 32.06
C ASP A 727 12.23 14.64 30.67
N PRO A 728 12.42 15.96 30.52
CA PRO A 728 12.32 16.63 29.22
C PRO A 728 13.31 16.12 28.16
N GLU A 729 14.47 15.58 28.54
CA GLU A 729 15.47 15.06 27.60
C GLU A 729 15.06 13.73 26.96
N LEU A 730 14.11 13.02 27.58
CA LEU A 730 13.48 11.82 27.04
C LEU A 730 12.63 12.11 25.80
N TYR A 731 12.23 13.36 25.57
CA TYR A 731 11.27 13.73 24.53
C TYR A 731 11.87 14.64 23.47
N TYR A 732 11.49 14.42 22.20
CA TYR A 732 11.92 15.25 21.07
C TYR A 732 10.72 15.67 20.20
N PRO A 733 10.80 16.83 19.52
CA PRO A 733 9.71 17.34 18.73
C PRO A 733 9.60 16.63 17.37
N VAL A 734 8.37 16.34 16.96
CA VAL A 734 8.00 15.73 15.68
C VAL A 734 6.74 16.41 15.14
N PHE A 735 6.59 16.48 13.81
CA PHE A 735 5.36 16.99 13.22
C PHE A 735 4.36 15.84 13.06
N GLY A 736 3.19 15.95 13.70
CA GLY A 736 2.20 14.88 13.76
C GLY A 736 0.77 15.31 13.53
N LEU A 737 -0.10 14.32 13.35
CA LEU A 737 -1.54 14.43 13.17
C LEU A 737 -2.25 13.58 14.23
N LYS A 738 -3.28 14.15 14.86
CA LYS A 738 -4.15 13.41 15.77
C LYS A 738 -5.08 12.48 14.99
N VAL A 739 -5.11 11.22 15.35
CA VAL A 739 -6.04 10.23 14.80
C VAL A 739 -7.39 10.44 15.44
N THR A 740 -8.45 10.47 14.63
CA THR A 740 -9.83 10.65 15.12
C THR A 740 -10.62 9.36 14.96
N PRO A 741 -11.68 9.13 15.76
CA PRO A 741 -12.56 7.97 15.58
C PRO A 741 -13.14 7.85 14.16
N GLU A 742 -13.40 8.97 13.49
CA GLU A 742 -13.87 9.00 12.09
C GLU A 742 -12.86 8.40 11.11
N MET A 743 -11.57 8.55 11.36
CA MET A 743 -10.51 7.94 10.54
C MET A 743 -10.49 6.41 10.65
N LYS A 744 -11.01 5.84 11.74
CA LYS A 744 -11.14 4.37 11.92
C LYS A 744 -12.22 3.80 11.01
N SER A 745 -13.41 4.39 11.02
CA SER A 745 -14.61 3.85 10.38
C SER A 745 -14.77 4.21 8.89
N LYS A 746 -14.28 5.37 8.45
CA LYS A 746 -14.54 5.87 7.07
C LYS A 746 -13.39 5.56 6.11
N PRO A 747 -13.63 5.18 4.85
CA PRO A 747 -12.57 4.94 3.87
C PRO A 747 -11.89 6.25 3.44
N PHE A 748 -10.62 6.15 3.03
CA PHE A 748 -9.88 7.26 2.42
C PHE A 748 -9.97 7.18 0.89
N LYS A 749 -10.11 8.33 0.21
CA LYS A 749 -9.97 8.39 -1.26
C LYS A 749 -8.54 8.10 -1.70
N LEU A 750 -8.41 7.27 -2.74
CA LEU A 750 -7.12 6.85 -3.30
C LEU A 750 -6.36 8.04 -3.96
N TYR A 751 -6.90 8.65 -5.01
CA TYR A 751 -6.18 9.58 -5.91
C TYR A 751 -6.26 11.09 -5.58
N LYS A 752 -6.42 11.48 -4.31
CA LYS A 752 -6.48 12.92 -3.93
C LYS A 752 -5.37 13.37 -2.98
N LYS A 753 -4.80 14.54 -3.32
CA LYS A 753 -3.89 15.39 -2.54
C LYS A 753 -4.46 15.77 -1.17
N THR A 754 -5.72 16.19 -1.14
CA THR A 754 -6.55 16.34 0.05
C THR A 754 -7.37 15.06 0.18
N GLY A 755 -6.96 14.13 1.03
CA GLY A 755 -7.54 12.79 1.09
C GLY A 755 -8.98 12.79 1.55
N GLY A 756 -9.96 13.00 0.66
CA GLY A 756 -11.39 13.13 0.99
C GLY A 756 -11.96 11.99 1.85
N LEU A 757 -12.66 12.36 2.92
CA LEU A 757 -13.58 11.53 3.69
C LEU A 757 -14.88 11.31 2.92
N VAL A 758 -15.50 10.17 3.21
CA VAL A 758 -16.94 9.91 3.09
C VAL A 758 -17.63 10.55 4.30
N VAL A 759 -18.47 11.56 4.09
CA VAL A 759 -19.36 12.07 5.15
C VAL A 759 -20.54 11.10 5.26
N ASP A 760 -20.63 10.39 6.38
CA ASP A 760 -21.88 9.77 6.84
C ASP A 760 -22.59 10.81 7.71
N ILE A 761 -23.78 11.22 7.30
CA ILE A 761 -24.57 12.28 7.96
C ILE A 761 -25.77 11.68 8.74
N PHE A 762 -25.84 10.34 8.89
CA PHE A 762 -26.91 9.69 9.64
C PHE A 762 -26.36 8.78 10.73
N LYS A 763 -25.69 9.37 11.71
CA LYS A 763 -25.62 8.82 13.07
C LYS A 763 -26.05 9.89 14.05
N TRP A 764 -27.22 9.66 14.64
CA TRP A 764 -27.76 10.37 15.79
C TRP A 764 -27.09 9.84 17.05
#